data_AF-A0AB37I2J8-F1
#
_entry.id   AF-A0AB37I2J8-F1
#
_cell.length_a   1.000
_cell.length_b   1.000
_cell.length_c   1.000
_cell.angle_alpha   90.00
_cell.angle_beta   90.00
_cell.angle_gamma   90.00
#
_symmetry.space_group_name_H-M   'P 1'
#
loop_
_entity.id
_entity.type
_entity.pdbx_description
1 polymer ?
#
loop_
_entity_poly.entity_id
_entity_poly.type
_entity_poly.pdbx_seq_one_letter_code
_entity_poly.pdbx_strand_id
1 'polypeptide(L)'
;MTIIVYPVGQGDLRNDIVGLSKSERQEAQGEAEQQVEKFLDDEDSEGLLKVLLEAPEEGSRFSAPPLSLILRALFPAEGERVVTVLLLASRSGDSGTRTWKIGELLKKALGLAGVHDGLRKELRLDVSVEMCEANLQETAGVEELAERLRCLVDSQNQTGDEPKVVVNAISGASMIALGAMGAADQLGLDWRAAVAPGAQKDTAVLLDRSSYDTAPFYWLRSLGYVEQARNWAQGRLARSSGRASVDVGSLDGLTDLMKRLATNPEFLKDEDLASLLALDMARADNGAGLIARAWVQKHYLDCHHKEIEAGMHTLEDLVTVAKRARGKLPMLGEIICAAQKRQQELKDECPKSVRWLLEHQWLNDVGKGAVHDLAAPSASDVKRALSLKEIDSCLPDWVARPEWRPGRGSVLFIAPCGAGAPRGMCVTERILGKEPDKKIRRAVPGAMLDGAESLPAEFLLLHSSYPGSKKTSLDAADAARRTQVHAGWKRHVSPSVDKRDFVDQRDYEGGDRNEYVATPVIMRSVSGQVALALEAKHPAAVVIVGTGQKAAVLGALQAAQAWCAEHATPLFLQTFVDKVDEEGRKESVSQLHRFALHNDAETALREAAISSLKSLNLLSAVRVLAAGDWRMDEMADRCDKLRQQLLDVANDKENPDRGAGVLIDLLQTVAGLWTEATELTKMRLAVVVAEALNFKTKGSNLLHRNNNLEGGSGNPINLARPYPKDCDKKRSKDKGPHQDLLEILYRVRNKLVVTHADDIVKSALQMVLQDLGGANIRTDSKAVSGDDVTYPDVLRLTCEKLEEAARALSITWASSTWKAEFDHLMSELKSLAHTREP
;
A
#
# COMPACT_ATOMS: atom_id res chain seq x y z
N MET A 1 15.73 -20.18 -22.50
CA MET A 1 16.91 -19.28 -22.52
C MET A 1 17.07 -18.60 -21.17
N THR A 2 18.27 -18.15 -20.79
CA THR A 2 18.52 -17.46 -19.50
C THR A 2 19.16 -16.10 -19.73
N ILE A 3 18.66 -15.05 -19.06
CA ILE A 3 19.28 -13.72 -19.06
C ILE A 3 20.04 -13.54 -17.73
N ILE A 4 21.32 -13.24 -17.80
CA ILE A 4 22.13 -12.89 -16.62
C ILE A 4 22.26 -11.38 -16.56
N VAL A 5 21.66 -10.75 -15.55
CA VAL A 5 21.88 -9.34 -15.23
C VAL A 5 23.12 -9.26 -14.35
N TYR A 6 24.21 -8.74 -14.91
CA TYR A 6 25.54 -8.96 -14.36
C TYR A 6 26.21 -7.65 -13.92
N PRO A 7 25.95 -7.17 -12.68
CA PRO A 7 26.81 -6.20 -12.01
C PRO A 7 28.29 -6.59 -12.08
N VAL A 8 29.07 -5.84 -12.86
CA VAL A 8 30.50 -6.10 -13.05
C VAL A 8 31.25 -5.68 -11.79
N GLY A 9 32.20 -6.51 -11.37
CA GLY A 9 33.09 -6.26 -10.23
C GLY A 9 34.55 -6.55 -10.54
N GLN A 10 35.43 -6.13 -9.62
CA GLN A 10 36.88 -6.29 -9.76
C GLN A 10 37.30 -7.77 -9.84
N GLY A 11 36.63 -8.64 -9.08
CA GLY A 11 36.93 -10.08 -9.06
C GLY A 11 36.72 -10.79 -10.41
N ASP A 12 36.04 -10.14 -11.37
CA ASP A 12 35.82 -10.73 -12.71
C ASP A 12 37.10 -10.81 -13.53
N LEU A 13 38.09 -9.95 -13.25
CA LEU A 13 39.46 -10.05 -13.78
C LEU A 13 40.43 -10.61 -12.74
N ARG A 14 39.93 -11.40 -11.78
CA ARG A 14 40.72 -11.97 -10.67
C ARG A 14 41.38 -10.94 -9.76
N ASN A 15 40.94 -9.68 -9.83
CA ASN A 15 41.46 -8.60 -9.00
C ASN A 15 40.72 -8.53 -7.66
N ASP A 16 41.44 -8.79 -6.56
CA ASP A 16 40.91 -8.67 -5.21
C ASP A 16 41.35 -7.37 -4.52
N ILE A 17 40.45 -6.38 -4.57
CA ILE A 17 40.72 -5.04 -4.05
C ILE A 17 40.42 -4.84 -2.55
N VAL A 18 39.92 -5.87 -1.86
CA VAL A 18 39.48 -5.71 -0.46
C VAL A 18 40.68 -5.70 0.49
N GLY A 19 40.73 -4.67 1.34
CA GLY A 19 41.86 -4.43 2.24
C GLY A 19 42.95 -3.55 1.63
N LEU A 20 42.94 -3.33 0.31
CA LEU A 20 43.89 -2.44 -0.37
C LEU A 20 43.54 -0.95 -0.15
N SER A 21 44.57 -0.11 -0.08
CA SER A 21 44.49 1.35 -0.12
C SER A 21 44.12 1.86 -1.51
N LYS A 22 43.81 3.15 -1.64
CA LYS A 22 43.36 3.73 -2.92
C LYS A 22 44.39 3.54 -4.05
N SER A 23 45.67 3.77 -3.81
CA SER A 23 46.68 3.62 -4.88
C SER A 23 46.91 2.16 -5.23
N GLU A 24 46.98 1.27 -4.22
CA GLU A 24 47.13 -0.18 -4.43
C GLU A 24 45.97 -0.74 -5.27
N ARG A 25 44.74 -0.24 -5.06
CA ARG A 25 43.59 -0.62 -5.92
C ARG A 25 43.76 -0.19 -7.36
N GLN A 26 44.29 1.02 -7.60
CA GLN A 26 44.47 1.53 -8.95
C GLN A 26 45.55 0.75 -9.70
N GLU A 27 46.64 0.42 -9.02
CA GLU A 27 47.74 -0.38 -9.55
C GLU A 27 47.27 -1.80 -9.89
N ALA A 28 46.68 -2.50 -8.92
CA ALA A 28 46.16 -3.87 -9.13
C ALA A 28 45.09 -3.93 -10.22
N GLN A 29 44.23 -2.92 -10.31
CA GLN A 29 43.25 -2.81 -11.41
C GLN A 29 43.95 -2.62 -12.76
N GLY A 30 44.95 -1.74 -12.85
CA GLY A 30 45.69 -1.49 -14.08
C GLY A 30 46.45 -2.71 -14.58
N GLU A 31 47.08 -3.47 -13.68
CA GLU A 31 47.79 -4.71 -14.01
C GLU A 31 46.83 -5.78 -14.56
N ALA A 32 45.69 -6.00 -13.88
CA ALA A 32 44.69 -6.96 -14.33
C ALA A 32 44.07 -6.57 -15.68
N GLU A 33 43.79 -5.29 -15.90
CA GLU A 33 43.29 -4.76 -17.18
C GLU A 33 44.31 -4.97 -18.30
N GLN A 34 45.59 -4.64 -18.08
CA GLN A 34 46.66 -4.81 -19.07
C GLN A 34 46.90 -6.28 -19.44
N GLN A 35 46.82 -7.19 -18.46
CA GLN A 35 46.97 -8.62 -18.71
C GLN A 35 45.90 -9.13 -19.68
N VAL A 36 44.64 -8.74 -19.47
CA VAL A 36 43.51 -9.14 -20.33
C VAL A 36 43.57 -8.44 -21.68
N GLU A 37 43.97 -7.18 -21.74
CA GLU A 37 44.22 -6.47 -23.00
C GLU A 37 45.25 -7.18 -23.85
N LYS A 38 46.36 -7.64 -23.24
CA LYS A 38 47.38 -8.39 -23.96
C LYS A 38 46.84 -9.68 -24.58
N PHE A 39 46.04 -10.46 -23.83
CA PHE A 39 45.43 -11.67 -24.39
C PHE A 39 44.43 -11.36 -25.53
N LEU A 40 43.71 -10.24 -25.45
CA LEU A 40 42.82 -9.79 -26.52
C LEU A 40 43.60 -9.37 -27.77
N ASP A 41 44.70 -8.63 -27.60
CA ASP A 41 45.57 -8.18 -28.70
C ASP A 41 46.28 -9.36 -29.39
N ASP A 42 46.66 -10.39 -28.62
CA ASP A 42 47.27 -11.62 -29.11
C ASP A 42 46.24 -12.64 -29.65
N GLU A 43 44.94 -12.33 -29.59
CA GLU A 43 43.80 -13.25 -29.87
C GLU A 43 43.89 -14.61 -29.14
N ASP A 44 44.54 -14.64 -27.97
CA ASP A 44 44.78 -15.85 -27.17
C ASP A 44 43.51 -16.29 -26.43
N SER A 45 42.67 -17.04 -27.14
CA SER A 45 41.40 -17.54 -26.62
C SER A 45 41.58 -18.54 -25.46
N GLU A 46 42.66 -19.33 -25.44
CA GLU A 46 42.94 -20.26 -24.33
C GLU A 46 43.33 -19.50 -23.06
N GLY A 47 44.19 -18.48 -23.18
CA GLY A 47 44.54 -17.57 -22.08
C GLY A 47 43.33 -16.85 -21.50
N LEU A 48 42.42 -16.36 -22.36
CA LEU A 48 41.17 -15.71 -21.93
C LEU A 48 40.20 -16.68 -21.25
N LEU A 49 40.01 -17.88 -21.79
CA LEU A 49 39.17 -18.91 -21.15
C LEU A 49 39.72 -19.28 -19.78
N LYS A 50 41.05 -19.40 -19.66
CA LYS A 50 41.72 -19.61 -18.38
C LYS A 50 41.32 -18.51 -17.40
N VAL A 51 41.57 -17.24 -17.76
CA VAL A 51 41.26 -16.08 -16.91
C VAL A 51 39.80 -16.07 -16.46
N LEU A 52 38.87 -16.36 -17.38
CA LEU A 52 37.43 -16.33 -17.15
C LEU A 52 36.89 -17.51 -16.34
N LEU A 53 37.47 -18.70 -16.46
CA LEU A 53 36.89 -19.94 -15.92
C LEU A 53 37.64 -20.53 -14.73
N GLU A 54 38.97 -20.48 -14.73
CA GLU A 54 39.79 -21.14 -13.71
C GLU A 54 39.95 -20.31 -12.44
N ALA A 55 40.27 -20.99 -11.34
CA ALA A 55 40.57 -20.34 -10.07
C ALA A 55 41.76 -19.35 -10.20
N PRO A 56 41.72 -18.21 -9.50
CA PRO A 56 42.91 -17.39 -9.31
C PRO A 56 44.00 -18.16 -8.54
N GLU A 57 45.26 -17.71 -8.62
CA GLU A 57 46.36 -18.27 -7.83
C GLU A 57 46.15 -18.08 -6.31
N GLU A 58 46.98 -18.72 -5.47
CA GLU A 58 46.83 -18.74 -4.01
C GLU A 58 46.56 -17.34 -3.41
N GLY A 59 45.51 -17.22 -2.58
CA GLY A 59 45.20 -16.00 -1.84
C GLY A 59 43.94 -15.24 -2.29
N SER A 60 43.28 -15.64 -3.38
CA SER A 60 41.98 -15.04 -3.76
C SER A 60 40.83 -15.48 -2.86
N ARG A 61 39.92 -14.54 -2.57
CA ARG A 61 38.68 -14.79 -1.83
C ARG A 61 37.62 -15.54 -2.63
N PHE A 62 37.79 -15.67 -3.94
CA PHE A 62 36.88 -16.41 -4.82
C PHE A 62 37.51 -17.73 -5.27
N SER A 63 36.74 -18.82 -5.22
CA SER A 63 37.14 -20.14 -5.72
C SER A 63 37.23 -20.21 -7.25
N ALA A 64 36.58 -19.29 -7.94
CA ALA A 64 36.68 -19.02 -9.38
C ALA A 64 36.18 -17.59 -9.65
N PRO A 65 36.47 -16.99 -10.81
CA PRO A 65 35.89 -15.72 -11.22
C PRO A 65 34.36 -15.74 -11.05
N PRO A 66 33.74 -14.67 -10.53
CA PRO A 66 32.31 -14.66 -10.23
C PRO A 66 31.41 -15.04 -11.41
N LEU A 67 31.76 -14.64 -12.64
CA LEU A 67 31.02 -15.02 -13.84
C LEU A 67 31.07 -16.53 -14.08
N SER A 68 32.24 -17.15 -13.90
CA SER A 68 32.44 -18.61 -13.98
C SER A 68 31.49 -19.35 -13.06
N LEU A 69 31.40 -18.91 -11.79
CA LEU A 69 30.53 -19.54 -10.79
C LEU A 69 29.07 -19.56 -11.27
N ILE A 70 28.58 -18.47 -11.87
CA ILE A 70 27.20 -18.37 -12.37
C ILE A 70 27.01 -19.21 -13.62
N LEU A 71 27.94 -19.17 -14.58
CA LEU A 71 27.86 -19.96 -15.81
C LEU A 71 27.83 -21.46 -15.49
N ARG A 72 28.69 -21.93 -14.57
CA ARG A 72 28.68 -23.32 -14.08
C ARG A 72 27.36 -23.70 -13.42
N ALA A 73 26.72 -22.79 -12.69
CA ALA A 73 25.40 -23.03 -12.10
C ALA A 73 24.27 -23.15 -13.14
N LEU A 74 24.51 -22.66 -14.36
CA LEU A 74 23.59 -22.75 -15.48
C LEU A 74 23.90 -23.90 -16.44
N PHE A 75 24.91 -24.72 -16.15
CA PHE A 75 25.24 -25.91 -16.94
C PHE A 75 24.00 -26.81 -17.13
N PRO A 76 23.60 -27.12 -18.38
CA PRO A 76 22.41 -27.92 -18.64
C PRO A 76 22.68 -29.42 -18.47
N ALA A 77 21.67 -30.17 -18.02
CA ALA A 77 21.76 -31.64 -17.93
C ALA A 77 21.87 -32.30 -19.32
N GLU A 78 21.12 -31.80 -20.31
CA GLU A 78 21.14 -32.25 -21.70
C GLU A 78 21.10 -31.06 -22.67
N GLY A 79 21.69 -31.24 -23.86
CA GLY A 79 21.72 -30.23 -24.91
C GLY A 79 22.62 -29.03 -24.62
N GLU A 80 22.40 -27.96 -25.37
CA GLU A 80 23.03 -26.65 -25.18
C GLU A 80 22.00 -25.64 -24.64
N ARG A 81 22.45 -24.69 -23.83
CA ARG A 81 21.59 -23.63 -23.29
C ARG A 81 22.05 -22.26 -23.76
N VAL A 82 21.13 -21.50 -24.35
CA VAL A 82 21.37 -20.10 -24.71
C VAL A 82 21.33 -19.21 -23.47
N VAL A 83 22.37 -18.39 -23.32
CA VAL A 83 22.56 -17.43 -22.23
C VAL A 83 22.89 -16.06 -22.80
N THR A 84 22.19 -15.03 -22.36
CA THR A 84 22.56 -13.63 -22.65
C THR A 84 23.04 -12.97 -21.37
N VAL A 85 24.27 -12.46 -21.38
CA VAL A 85 24.86 -11.73 -20.27
C VAL A 85 24.72 -10.24 -20.53
N LEU A 86 23.91 -9.56 -19.73
CA LEU A 86 23.80 -8.11 -19.72
C LEU A 86 24.76 -7.55 -18.66
N LEU A 87 25.94 -7.11 -19.11
CA LEU A 87 26.97 -6.52 -18.25
C LEU A 87 26.55 -5.13 -17.78
N LEU A 88 26.49 -4.95 -16.46
CA LEU A 88 26.19 -3.67 -15.81
C LEU A 88 27.49 -3.08 -15.27
N ALA A 89 28.07 -2.16 -16.03
CA ALA A 89 29.39 -1.60 -15.74
C ALA A 89 29.28 -0.11 -15.39
N SER A 90 30.01 0.34 -14.36
CA SER A 90 29.88 1.69 -13.83
C SER A 90 31.12 2.55 -14.11
N ARG A 91 30.89 3.77 -14.64
CA ARG A 91 31.89 4.84 -14.66
C ARG A 91 31.96 5.61 -13.34
N SER A 92 30.91 5.51 -12.54
CA SER A 92 30.79 6.13 -11.22
C SER A 92 31.53 5.33 -10.14
N GLY A 93 31.97 6.01 -9.08
CA GLY A 93 32.75 5.44 -7.98
C GLY A 93 34.16 6.05 -7.84
N ASP A 94 34.83 5.67 -6.76
CA ASP A 94 36.20 6.09 -6.48
C ASP A 94 37.18 5.54 -7.52
N SER A 95 38.29 6.24 -7.75
CA SER A 95 39.40 5.72 -8.56
C SER A 95 39.86 4.36 -8.00
N GLY A 96 40.04 3.36 -8.87
CA GLY A 96 40.34 1.98 -8.47
C GLY A 96 39.11 1.13 -8.10
N THR A 97 37.90 1.64 -8.30
CA THR A 97 36.64 0.89 -8.07
C THR A 97 35.66 0.96 -9.24
N ARG A 98 35.97 1.75 -10.28
CA ARG A 98 35.16 1.87 -11.50
C ARG A 98 35.25 0.58 -12.31
N THR A 99 34.15 0.15 -12.91
CA THR A 99 34.05 -1.15 -13.58
C THR A 99 33.75 -1.06 -15.07
N TRP A 100 33.59 0.15 -15.63
CA TRP A 100 33.35 0.35 -17.06
C TRP A 100 34.38 -0.35 -17.95
N LYS A 101 35.67 -0.10 -17.71
CA LYS A 101 36.77 -0.69 -18.50
C LYS A 101 36.80 -2.22 -18.39
N ILE A 102 36.58 -2.76 -17.19
CA ILE A 102 36.43 -4.19 -16.97
C ILE A 102 35.28 -4.76 -17.81
N GLY A 103 34.12 -4.09 -17.82
CA GLY A 103 32.98 -4.48 -18.63
C GLY A 103 33.30 -4.50 -20.14
N GLU A 104 34.05 -3.52 -20.64
CA GLU A 104 34.49 -3.49 -22.04
C GLU A 104 35.42 -4.67 -22.38
N LEU A 105 36.36 -4.99 -21.48
CA LEU A 105 37.26 -6.12 -21.68
C LEU A 105 36.51 -7.46 -21.65
N LEU A 106 35.59 -7.64 -20.70
CA LEU A 106 34.73 -8.83 -20.64
C LEU A 106 33.87 -8.97 -21.90
N LYS A 107 33.26 -7.87 -22.38
CA LYS A 107 32.46 -7.87 -23.60
C LYS A 107 33.28 -8.29 -24.82
N LYS A 108 34.50 -7.77 -24.96
CA LYS A 108 35.41 -8.15 -26.05
C LYS A 108 35.81 -9.62 -25.94
N ALA A 109 36.20 -10.08 -24.76
CA ALA A 109 36.64 -11.46 -24.52
C ALA A 109 35.52 -12.46 -24.83
N LEU A 110 34.30 -12.23 -24.31
CA LEU A 110 33.14 -13.08 -24.58
C LEU A 110 32.66 -13.02 -26.04
N GLY A 111 33.06 -11.99 -26.80
CA GLY A 111 32.74 -11.84 -28.22
C GLY A 111 33.72 -12.52 -29.18
N LEU A 112 34.86 -13.03 -28.70
CA LEU A 112 35.82 -13.76 -29.54
C LEU A 112 35.30 -15.16 -29.86
N ALA A 113 35.41 -15.57 -31.13
CA ALA A 113 34.92 -16.87 -31.60
C ALA A 113 35.52 -18.05 -30.83
N GLY A 114 36.83 -18.01 -30.56
CA GLY A 114 37.51 -19.08 -29.81
C GLY A 114 37.04 -19.21 -28.35
N VAL A 115 36.69 -18.10 -27.70
CA VAL A 115 36.12 -18.10 -26.35
C VAL A 115 34.67 -18.60 -26.38
N HIS A 116 33.88 -18.18 -27.36
CA HIS A 116 32.51 -18.65 -27.57
C HIS A 116 32.45 -20.17 -27.78
N ASP A 117 33.28 -20.70 -28.68
CA ASP A 117 33.40 -22.14 -28.93
C ASP A 117 33.89 -22.89 -27.68
N GLY A 118 34.81 -22.30 -26.92
CA GLY A 118 35.30 -22.84 -25.65
C GLY A 118 34.19 -22.97 -24.61
N LEU A 119 33.36 -21.94 -24.41
CA LEU A 119 32.22 -21.97 -23.48
C LEU A 119 31.16 -22.99 -23.92
N ARG A 120 30.90 -23.12 -25.22
CA ARG A 120 30.01 -24.16 -25.75
C ARG A 120 30.56 -25.56 -25.50
N LYS A 121 31.87 -25.76 -25.65
CA LYS A 121 32.53 -27.05 -25.43
C LYS A 121 32.62 -27.42 -23.94
N GLU A 122 33.03 -26.50 -23.08
CA GLU A 122 33.29 -26.76 -21.66
C GLU A 122 32.02 -26.71 -20.81
N LEU A 123 31.11 -25.78 -21.08
CA LEU A 123 29.92 -25.54 -20.26
C LEU A 123 28.59 -25.81 -20.99
N ARG A 124 28.62 -26.17 -22.29
CA ARG A 124 27.41 -26.38 -23.12
C ARG A 124 26.51 -25.14 -23.13
N LEU A 125 27.11 -23.96 -23.08
CA LEU A 125 26.42 -22.68 -23.10
C LEU A 125 26.72 -21.93 -24.39
N ASP A 126 25.67 -21.45 -25.04
CA ASP A 126 25.77 -20.48 -26.12
C ASP A 126 25.63 -19.08 -25.51
N VAL A 127 26.76 -18.40 -25.30
CA VAL A 127 26.82 -17.15 -24.54
C VAL A 127 26.86 -15.95 -25.50
N SER A 128 25.88 -15.08 -25.38
CA SER A 128 25.86 -13.74 -25.99
C SER A 128 26.06 -12.67 -24.92
N VAL A 129 26.65 -11.54 -25.29
CA VAL A 129 26.98 -10.47 -24.34
C VAL A 129 26.50 -9.11 -24.83
N GLU A 130 25.86 -8.38 -23.92
CA GLU A 130 25.51 -6.99 -24.05
C GLU A 130 26.08 -6.19 -22.87
N MET A 131 26.12 -4.87 -23.00
CA MET A 131 26.63 -4.01 -21.93
C MET A 131 25.79 -2.74 -21.85
N CYS A 132 25.47 -2.37 -20.61
CA CYS A 132 24.71 -1.18 -20.24
C CYS A 132 25.49 -0.39 -19.18
N GLU A 133 25.35 0.94 -19.18
CA GLU A 133 25.89 1.75 -18.10
C GLU A 133 25.07 1.55 -16.83
N ALA A 134 25.76 1.19 -15.75
CA ALA A 134 25.19 1.19 -14.43
C ALA A 134 25.56 2.50 -13.73
N ASN A 135 24.56 3.35 -13.49
CA ASN A 135 24.74 4.49 -12.59
C ASN A 135 24.39 4.06 -11.16
N LEU A 136 25.23 4.44 -10.19
CA LEU A 136 24.89 4.26 -8.77
C LEU A 136 23.61 5.03 -8.41
N GLN A 137 23.29 6.11 -9.15
CA GLN A 137 22.02 6.81 -9.05
C GLN A 137 20.93 6.19 -9.97
N GLU A 138 19.92 5.59 -9.37
CA GLU A 138 18.81 4.88 -10.04
C GLU A 138 18.09 5.66 -11.14
N THR A 139 17.78 6.94 -10.93
CA THR A 139 16.87 7.70 -11.81
C THR A 139 17.31 7.80 -13.27
N ALA A 140 18.56 7.47 -13.61
CA ALA A 140 19.02 7.36 -14.99
C ALA A 140 19.41 5.91 -15.38
N GLY A 141 20.03 5.15 -14.46
CA GLY A 141 20.55 3.82 -14.77
C GLY A 141 19.53 2.67 -14.69
N VAL A 142 18.50 2.80 -13.85
CA VAL A 142 17.46 1.76 -13.69
C VAL A 142 16.44 1.80 -14.83
N GLU A 143 16.10 2.99 -15.34
CA GLU A 143 15.20 3.12 -16.49
C GLU A 143 15.80 2.50 -17.76
N GLU A 144 17.07 2.79 -18.05
CA GLU A 144 17.80 2.19 -19.18
C GLU A 144 17.90 0.67 -19.00
N LEU A 145 18.22 0.19 -17.80
CA LEU A 145 18.26 -1.23 -17.48
C LEU A 145 16.89 -1.90 -17.68
N ALA A 146 15.82 -1.29 -17.16
CA ALA A 146 14.47 -1.83 -17.28
C ALA A 146 14.01 -1.87 -18.74
N GLU A 147 14.28 -0.82 -19.52
CA GLU A 147 13.98 -0.80 -20.95
C GLU A 147 14.76 -1.88 -21.71
N ARG A 148 16.05 -2.04 -21.41
CA ARG A 148 16.88 -3.05 -22.07
C ARG A 148 16.44 -4.46 -21.71
N LEU A 149 16.14 -4.71 -20.43
CA LEU A 149 15.58 -5.99 -20.00
C LEU A 149 14.25 -6.29 -20.67
N ARG A 150 13.36 -5.29 -20.77
CA ARG A 150 12.09 -5.43 -21.50
C ARG A 150 12.31 -5.80 -22.96
N CYS A 151 13.18 -5.09 -23.67
CA CYS A 151 13.53 -5.40 -25.06
C CYS A 151 14.07 -6.83 -25.22
N LEU A 152 14.95 -7.26 -24.31
CA LEU A 152 15.48 -8.63 -24.32
C LEU A 152 14.38 -9.66 -24.09
N VAL A 153 13.50 -9.43 -23.11
CA VAL A 153 12.37 -10.33 -22.82
C VAL A 153 11.38 -10.39 -24.01
N ASP A 154 10.98 -9.25 -24.56
CA ASP A 154 10.01 -9.16 -25.66
C ASP A 154 10.52 -9.78 -26.95
N SER A 155 11.81 -9.61 -27.25
CA SER A 155 12.44 -10.25 -28.41
C SER A 155 12.41 -11.78 -28.32
N GLN A 156 12.32 -12.34 -27.11
CA GLN A 156 12.43 -13.78 -26.84
C GLN A 156 11.09 -14.44 -26.52
N ASN A 157 10.10 -13.71 -26.01
CA ASN A 157 8.73 -14.20 -25.80
C ASN A 157 8.05 -14.68 -27.11
N GLN A 158 8.61 -14.34 -28.28
CA GLN A 158 8.21 -14.88 -29.59
C GLN A 158 8.47 -16.40 -29.72
N THR A 159 9.26 -17.00 -28.83
CA THR A 159 9.62 -18.43 -28.83
C THR A 159 8.75 -19.30 -27.92
N GLY A 160 7.87 -18.71 -27.10
CA GLY A 160 6.87 -19.42 -26.29
C GLY A 160 7.27 -19.78 -24.85
N ASP A 161 8.53 -19.61 -24.46
CA ASP A 161 9.02 -19.81 -23.08
C ASP A 161 9.41 -18.47 -22.43
N GLU A 162 8.98 -18.23 -21.19
CA GLU A 162 9.45 -17.06 -20.43
C GLU A 162 10.96 -17.15 -20.11
N PRO A 163 11.74 -16.08 -20.33
CA PRO A 163 13.17 -16.08 -20.05
C PRO A 163 13.45 -16.10 -18.55
N LYS A 164 14.31 -16.99 -18.10
CA LYS A 164 14.75 -17.04 -16.69
C LYS A 164 15.77 -15.96 -16.42
N VAL A 165 15.52 -15.08 -15.46
CA VAL A 165 16.46 -14.00 -15.10
C VAL A 165 17.33 -14.45 -13.92
N VAL A 166 18.63 -14.20 -14.01
CA VAL A 166 19.59 -14.42 -12.91
C VAL A 166 20.34 -13.12 -12.65
N VAL A 167 20.26 -12.60 -11.43
CA VAL A 167 20.96 -11.37 -11.04
C VAL A 167 22.23 -11.74 -10.26
N ASN A 168 23.38 -11.26 -10.70
CA ASN A 168 24.64 -11.47 -9.99
C ASN A 168 24.67 -10.67 -8.67
N ALA A 169 24.68 -11.40 -7.56
CA ALA A 169 24.88 -10.84 -6.21
C ALA A 169 26.24 -11.23 -5.61
N ILE A 170 27.10 -11.92 -6.37
CA ILE A 170 28.45 -12.30 -5.97
C ILE A 170 29.36 -11.07 -6.07
N SER A 171 29.52 -10.52 -7.27
CA SER A 171 30.42 -9.39 -7.54
C SER A 171 29.65 -8.08 -7.80
N GLY A 172 30.39 -7.02 -8.13
CA GLY A 172 29.85 -5.66 -8.30
C GLY A 172 29.49 -4.94 -6.99
N ALA A 173 29.12 -3.67 -7.10
CA ALA A 173 28.65 -2.87 -5.97
C ALA A 173 27.26 -3.36 -5.52
N SER A 174 27.03 -3.45 -4.21
CA SER A 174 25.73 -3.89 -3.65
C SER A 174 24.58 -3.05 -4.18
N MET A 175 24.76 -1.73 -4.34
CA MET A 175 23.73 -0.83 -4.88
C MET A 175 23.32 -1.19 -6.32
N ILE A 176 24.27 -1.57 -7.17
CA ILE A 176 23.98 -1.96 -8.57
C ILE A 176 23.27 -3.31 -8.59
N ALA A 177 23.72 -4.28 -7.78
CA ALA A 177 23.06 -5.58 -7.69
C ALA A 177 21.63 -5.47 -7.18
N LEU A 178 21.41 -4.68 -6.14
CA LEU A 178 20.09 -4.43 -5.57
C LEU A 178 19.18 -3.65 -6.53
N GLY A 179 19.71 -2.64 -7.23
CA GLY A 179 18.97 -1.92 -8.28
C GLY A 179 18.62 -2.82 -9.47
N ALA A 180 19.49 -3.77 -9.83
CA ALA A 180 19.21 -4.76 -10.88
C ALA A 180 18.11 -5.75 -10.47
N MET A 181 18.13 -6.22 -9.22
CA MET A 181 17.02 -7.02 -8.66
C MET A 181 15.74 -6.20 -8.68
N GLY A 182 15.79 -4.93 -8.26
CA GLY A 182 14.67 -4.00 -8.32
C GLY A 182 14.11 -3.84 -9.74
N ALA A 183 14.96 -3.64 -10.75
CA ALA A 183 14.53 -3.51 -12.14
C ALA A 183 13.84 -4.78 -12.67
N ALA A 184 14.38 -5.96 -12.35
CA ALA A 184 13.75 -7.23 -12.73
C ALA A 184 12.39 -7.43 -12.03
N ASP A 185 12.31 -7.06 -10.75
CA ASP A 185 11.07 -7.10 -9.95
C ASP A 185 10.02 -6.12 -10.51
N GLN A 186 10.41 -4.91 -10.87
CA GLN A 186 9.55 -3.87 -11.46
C GLN A 186 8.96 -4.27 -12.82
N LEU A 187 9.64 -5.13 -13.56
CA LEU A 187 9.14 -5.73 -14.80
C LEU A 187 8.28 -6.98 -14.56
N GLY A 188 8.15 -7.40 -13.30
CA GLY A 188 7.42 -8.59 -12.90
C GLY A 188 8.05 -9.89 -13.43
N LEU A 189 9.36 -9.90 -13.66
CA LEU A 189 10.09 -11.06 -14.18
C LEU A 189 10.41 -12.03 -13.04
N ASP A 190 10.34 -13.33 -13.31
CA ASP A 190 10.86 -14.33 -12.38
C ASP A 190 12.39 -14.32 -12.41
N TRP A 191 12.99 -13.93 -11.29
CA TRP A 191 14.42 -13.74 -11.15
C TRP A 191 15.00 -14.52 -9.96
N ARG A 192 16.28 -14.87 -10.07
CA ARG A 192 17.05 -15.57 -9.03
C ARG A 192 18.31 -14.81 -8.69
N ALA A 193 18.65 -14.69 -7.41
CA ALA A 193 19.94 -14.13 -7.00
C ALA A 193 21.01 -15.21 -7.09
N ALA A 194 22.08 -14.96 -7.86
CA ALA A 194 23.27 -15.79 -7.79
C ALA A 194 24.17 -15.32 -6.65
N VAL A 195 24.43 -16.20 -5.68
CA VAL A 195 25.29 -15.93 -4.53
C VAL A 195 26.50 -16.86 -4.49
N ALA A 196 27.54 -16.43 -3.78
CA ALA A 196 28.75 -17.23 -3.63
C ALA A 196 28.42 -18.57 -2.94
N PRO A 197 29.00 -19.68 -3.40
CA PRO A 197 28.64 -21.00 -2.88
C PRO A 197 29.30 -21.37 -1.55
N GLY A 198 30.26 -20.56 -1.10
CA GLY A 198 31.11 -20.81 0.05
C GLY A 198 32.40 -21.54 -0.31
N ALA A 199 33.22 -21.82 0.72
CA ALA A 199 34.53 -22.45 0.58
C ALA A 199 34.48 -23.70 -0.29
N GLN A 200 35.50 -23.88 -1.14
CA GLN A 200 35.78 -25.15 -1.84
C GLN A 200 34.69 -25.60 -2.83
N LYS A 201 33.71 -24.74 -3.16
CA LYS A 201 32.72 -24.97 -4.21
C LYS A 201 32.94 -24.02 -5.37
N ASP A 202 32.68 -24.50 -6.57
CA ASP A 202 33.00 -23.82 -7.84
C ASP A 202 31.75 -23.46 -8.66
N THR A 203 30.57 -23.58 -8.06
CA THR A 203 29.28 -23.40 -8.73
C THR A 203 28.41 -22.52 -7.86
N ALA A 204 27.93 -21.38 -8.38
CA ALA A 204 27.09 -20.44 -7.63
C ALA A 204 25.81 -21.08 -7.08
N VAL A 205 25.33 -20.58 -5.94
CA VAL A 205 24.01 -20.94 -5.43
C VAL A 205 23.00 -19.97 -6.03
N LEU A 206 21.99 -20.50 -6.71
CA LEU A 206 20.87 -19.71 -7.22
C LEU A 206 19.76 -19.70 -6.17
N LEU A 207 19.47 -18.53 -5.63
CA LEU A 207 18.40 -18.31 -4.67
C LEU A 207 17.16 -17.85 -5.42
N ASP A 208 16.12 -18.67 -5.35
CA ASP A 208 14.81 -18.30 -5.85
C ASP A 208 14.21 -17.20 -4.97
N ARG A 209 13.55 -16.23 -5.62
CA ARG A 209 12.58 -15.39 -4.92
C ARG A 209 11.50 -16.32 -4.38
N SER A 210 11.33 -16.35 -3.06
CA SER A 210 10.37 -17.27 -2.45
C SER A 210 8.95 -16.84 -2.81
N SER A 211 8.17 -17.75 -3.40
CA SER A 211 6.73 -17.57 -3.55
C SER A 211 6.04 -17.92 -2.25
N TYR A 212 5.12 -17.05 -1.83
CA TYR A 212 4.31 -17.26 -0.64
C TYR A 212 2.87 -17.45 -1.10
N ASP A 213 2.60 -18.68 -1.51
CA ASP A 213 1.33 -19.15 -2.04
C ASP A 213 0.12 -18.70 -1.19
N THR A 214 0.25 -18.60 0.13
CA THR A 214 -0.82 -18.19 1.06
C THR A 214 -0.86 -16.68 1.35
N ALA A 215 0.12 -15.92 0.89
CA ALA A 215 0.22 -14.48 1.11
C ALA A 215 -1.04 -13.73 0.69
N PRO A 216 -1.70 -13.99 -0.46
CA PRO A 216 -2.88 -13.21 -0.83
C PRO A 216 -3.99 -13.24 0.23
N PHE A 217 -4.21 -14.40 0.85
CA PHE A 217 -5.17 -14.54 1.95
C PHE A 217 -4.77 -13.67 3.14
N TYR A 218 -3.53 -13.78 3.60
CA TYR A 218 -3.05 -13.02 4.75
C TYR A 218 -3.04 -11.51 4.48
N TRP A 219 -2.68 -11.08 3.27
CA TRP A 219 -2.76 -9.69 2.85
C TRP A 219 -4.19 -9.15 2.90
N LEU A 220 -5.14 -9.82 2.25
CA LEU A 220 -6.55 -9.41 2.26
C LEU A 220 -7.13 -9.42 3.68
N ARG A 221 -6.85 -10.47 4.46
CA ARG A 221 -7.28 -10.62 5.85
C ARG A 221 -6.73 -9.48 6.70
N SER A 222 -5.42 -9.34 6.81
CA SER A 222 -4.80 -8.37 7.73
C SER A 222 -5.13 -6.92 7.37
N LEU A 223 -5.40 -6.63 6.10
CA LEU A 223 -5.90 -5.32 5.65
C LEU A 223 -7.40 -5.09 5.91
N GLY A 224 -8.13 -6.10 6.36
CA GLY A 224 -9.55 -6.03 6.72
C GLY A 224 -10.54 -6.28 5.58
N TYR A 225 -10.11 -6.87 4.46
CA TYR A 225 -10.95 -7.23 3.31
C TYR A 225 -11.49 -8.66 3.46
N VAL A 226 -12.40 -8.84 4.41
CA VAL A 226 -12.90 -10.13 4.89
C VAL A 226 -13.52 -10.98 3.77
N GLU A 227 -14.42 -10.40 2.98
CA GLU A 227 -15.09 -11.11 1.89
C GLU A 227 -14.11 -11.52 0.80
N GLN A 228 -13.18 -10.63 0.42
CA GLN A 228 -12.16 -10.90 -0.58
C GLN A 228 -11.23 -12.03 -0.12
N ALA A 229 -10.79 -12.00 1.15
CA ALA A 229 -9.97 -13.05 1.74
C ALA A 229 -10.68 -14.41 1.72
N ARG A 230 -11.98 -14.44 2.08
CA ARG A 230 -12.79 -15.66 2.05
C ARG A 230 -12.99 -16.18 0.62
N ASN A 231 -13.36 -15.30 -0.31
CA ASN A 231 -13.58 -15.67 -1.71
C ASN A 231 -12.31 -16.25 -2.34
N TRP A 232 -11.15 -15.64 -2.07
CA TRP A 232 -9.86 -16.15 -2.51
C TRP A 232 -9.61 -17.56 -1.96
N ALA A 233 -9.82 -17.77 -0.65
CA ALA A 233 -9.60 -19.07 -0.03
C ALA A 233 -10.53 -20.15 -0.61
N GLN A 234 -11.80 -19.83 -0.83
CA GLN A 234 -12.79 -20.73 -1.43
C GLN A 234 -12.47 -21.08 -2.88
N GLY A 235 -12.11 -20.07 -3.69
CA GLY A 235 -11.71 -20.28 -5.09
C GLY A 235 -10.48 -21.18 -5.22
N ARG A 236 -9.54 -21.07 -4.26
CA ARG A 236 -8.35 -21.92 -4.21
C ARG A 236 -8.64 -23.36 -3.76
N LEU A 237 -9.48 -23.54 -2.73
CA LEU A 237 -9.93 -24.84 -2.26
C LEU A 237 -10.66 -25.63 -3.36
N ALA A 238 -11.40 -24.95 -4.24
CA ALA A 238 -12.06 -25.56 -5.39
C ALA A 238 -11.09 -26.02 -6.50
N ARG A 239 -9.89 -25.43 -6.57
CA ARG A 239 -8.92 -25.62 -7.67
C ARG A 239 -7.72 -26.50 -7.31
N SER A 240 -7.51 -26.87 -6.04
CA SER A 240 -6.28 -27.57 -5.64
C SER A 240 -6.43 -28.54 -4.47
N SER A 241 -6.25 -29.83 -4.75
CA SER A 241 -6.16 -30.91 -3.78
C SER A 241 -4.71 -31.05 -3.30
N GLY A 242 -4.32 -30.37 -2.21
CA GLY A 242 -3.04 -30.65 -1.53
C GLY A 242 -2.09 -29.48 -1.26
N ARG A 243 -2.53 -28.20 -1.33
CA ARG A 243 -1.71 -27.03 -0.95
C ARG A 243 -1.99 -26.57 0.49
N ALA A 244 -1.08 -25.75 1.03
CA ALA A 244 -1.12 -25.21 2.40
C ALA A 244 -2.50 -24.65 2.79
N SER A 245 -3.03 -25.10 3.93
CA SER A 245 -4.32 -24.67 4.45
C SER A 245 -4.22 -23.31 5.13
N VAL A 246 -5.17 -22.41 4.84
CA VAL A 246 -5.32 -21.13 5.53
C VAL A 246 -6.46 -21.21 6.56
N ASP A 247 -6.35 -20.44 7.64
CA ASP A 247 -7.38 -20.37 8.69
C ASP A 247 -8.56 -19.45 8.27
N VAL A 248 -9.46 -20.00 7.45
CA VAL A 248 -10.68 -19.32 7.02
C VAL A 248 -11.67 -19.13 8.19
N GLY A 249 -11.62 -20.00 9.20
CA GLY A 249 -12.54 -19.98 10.35
C GLY A 249 -12.41 -18.68 11.16
N SER A 250 -11.21 -18.10 11.21
CA SER A 250 -10.98 -16.78 11.82
C SER A 250 -11.80 -15.63 11.21
N LEU A 251 -12.41 -15.81 10.03
CA LEU A 251 -13.24 -14.83 9.35
C LEU A 251 -14.75 -15.01 9.59
N ASP A 252 -15.18 -16.10 10.24
CA ASP A 252 -16.60 -16.49 10.30
C ASP A 252 -17.46 -15.45 11.03
N GLY A 253 -17.00 -14.95 12.18
CA GLY A 253 -17.75 -13.93 12.95
C GLY A 253 -18.07 -12.67 12.14
N LEU A 254 -17.09 -12.12 11.42
CA LEU A 254 -17.27 -10.93 10.58
C LEU A 254 -18.08 -11.24 9.31
N THR A 255 -17.93 -12.43 8.74
CA THR A 255 -18.73 -12.83 7.56
C THR A 255 -20.19 -12.99 7.92
N ASP A 256 -20.51 -13.60 9.05
CA ASP A 256 -21.88 -13.77 9.51
C ASP A 256 -22.51 -12.43 9.92
N LEU A 257 -21.71 -11.52 10.46
CA LEU A 257 -22.10 -10.12 10.68
C LEU A 257 -22.50 -9.43 9.37
N MET A 258 -21.68 -9.55 8.30
CA MET A 258 -22.00 -8.96 7.00
C MET A 258 -23.27 -9.56 6.38
N LYS A 259 -23.53 -10.86 6.58
CA LYS A 259 -24.81 -11.48 6.19
C LYS A 259 -25.99 -10.91 6.99
N ARG A 260 -25.87 -10.79 8.32
CA ARG A 260 -26.92 -10.21 9.18
C ARG A 260 -27.24 -8.77 8.79
N LEU A 261 -26.22 -7.95 8.51
CA LEU A 261 -26.40 -6.59 8.02
C LEU A 261 -27.21 -6.54 6.71
N ALA A 262 -26.99 -7.51 5.81
CA ALA A 262 -27.70 -7.57 4.53
C ALA A 262 -29.13 -8.07 4.66
N THR A 263 -29.42 -8.97 5.61
CA THR A 263 -30.74 -9.61 5.72
C THR A 263 -31.65 -9.01 6.78
N ASN A 264 -31.10 -8.61 7.93
CA ASN A 264 -31.79 -8.27 9.17
C ASN A 264 -31.09 -7.10 9.91
N PRO A 265 -30.91 -5.92 9.27
CA PRO A 265 -30.17 -4.78 9.84
C PRO A 265 -30.76 -4.25 11.17
N GLU A 266 -32.06 -4.33 11.37
CA GLU A 266 -32.78 -3.88 12.58
C GLU A 266 -32.44 -4.70 13.83
N PHE A 267 -31.93 -5.93 13.64
CA PHE A 267 -31.55 -6.85 14.71
C PHE A 267 -30.05 -6.81 15.04
N LEU A 268 -29.29 -5.88 14.45
CA LEU A 268 -27.88 -5.70 14.79
C LEU A 268 -27.74 -5.28 16.26
N LYS A 269 -26.81 -5.95 16.94
CA LYS A 269 -26.47 -5.68 18.34
C LYS A 269 -25.45 -4.55 18.45
N ASP A 270 -25.29 -4.02 19.66
CA ASP A 270 -24.20 -3.10 19.98
C ASP A 270 -22.82 -3.65 19.57
N GLU A 271 -22.52 -4.91 19.90
CA GLU A 271 -21.27 -5.60 19.54
C GLU A 271 -21.05 -5.74 18.03
N ASP A 272 -22.14 -5.91 17.25
CA ASP A 272 -22.08 -6.01 15.80
C ASP A 272 -21.61 -4.68 15.18
N LEU A 273 -22.19 -3.56 15.63
CA LEU A 273 -21.80 -2.21 15.18
C LEU A 273 -20.42 -1.81 15.70
N ALA A 274 -20.05 -2.23 16.91
CA ALA A 274 -18.71 -2.04 17.45
C ALA A 274 -17.65 -2.76 16.60
N SER A 275 -17.94 -3.98 16.15
CA SER A 275 -17.06 -4.76 15.27
C SER A 275 -16.87 -4.11 13.90
N LEU A 276 -17.94 -3.60 13.28
CA LEU A 276 -17.85 -2.83 12.03
C LEU A 276 -17.05 -1.54 12.22
N LEU A 277 -17.32 -0.80 13.30
CA LEU A 277 -16.62 0.44 13.63
C LEU A 277 -15.12 0.18 13.87
N ALA A 278 -14.79 -0.86 14.63
CA ALA A 278 -13.42 -1.28 14.88
C ALA A 278 -12.69 -1.57 13.56
N LEU A 279 -13.30 -2.36 12.67
CA LEU A 279 -12.71 -2.72 11.37
C LEU A 279 -12.56 -1.49 10.45
N ASP A 280 -13.56 -0.60 10.40
CA ASP A 280 -13.51 0.59 9.55
C ASP A 280 -12.50 1.62 10.04
N MET A 281 -12.41 1.83 11.35
CA MET A 281 -11.34 2.60 11.96
C MET A 281 -9.97 2.00 11.60
N ALA A 282 -9.88 0.68 11.34
CA ALA A 282 -8.64 -0.05 10.96
C ALA A 282 -8.13 0.25 9.60
N ARG A 283 -9.09 0.37 8.71
CA ARG A 283 -8.80 0.70 7.35
C ARG A 283 -8.60 2.21 7.20
N ALA A 284 -8.88 2.99 8.25
CA ALA A 284 -8.98 4.44 8.17
C ALA A 284 -10.02 4.83 7.09
N ASP A 285 -11.14 4.11 7.09
CA ASP A 285 -12.21 4.24 6.11
C ASP A 285 -13.02 5.51 6.39
N ASN A 286 -13.32 6.28 5.34
CA ASN A 286 -14.24 7.43 5.43
C ASN A 286 -15.62 7.01 5.97
N GLY A 287 -16.04 5.78 5.71
CA GLY A 287 -17.26 5.18 6.24
C GLY A 287 -17.25 4.92 7.76
N ALA A 288 -16.10 4.98 8.44
CA ALA A 288 -16.02 4.72 9.88
C ALA A 288 -16.88 5.71 10.69
N GLY A 289 -16.91 6.98 10.28
CA GLY A 289 -17.74 8.00 10.92
C GLY A 289 -19.24 7.76 10.79
N LEU A 290 -19.67 7.04 9.73
CA LEU A 290 -21.06 6.64 9.54
C LEU A 290 -21.46 5.62 10.61
N ILE A 291 -20.69 4.53 10.71
CA ILE A 291 -20.93 3.48 11.71
C ILE A 291 -20.80 4.01 13.15
N ALA A 292 -19.89 4.95 13.40
CA ALA A 292 -19.69 5.56 14.72
C ALA A 292 -20.99 6.14 15.30
N ARG A 293 -21.80 6.79 14.45
CA ARG A 293 -23.06 7.40 14.89
C ARG A 293 -24.12 6.38 15.23
N ALA A 294 -24.25 5.34 14.41
CA ALA A 294 -25.17 4.24 14.65
C ALA A 294 -24.80 3.49 15.94
N TRP A 295 -23.51 3.20 16.10
CA TRP A 295 -22.98 2.53 17.28
C TRP A 295 -23.24 3.32 18.57
N VAL A 296 -22.91 4.61 18.63
CA VAL A 296 -23.12 5.44 19.84
C VAL A 296 -24.59 5.47 20.26
N GLN A 297 -25.51 5.60 19.31
CA GLN A 297 -26.94 5.57 19.60
C GLN A 297 -27.38 4.21 20.15
N LYS A 298 -26.94 3.10 19.53
CA LYS A 298 -27.27 1.75 19.97
C LYS A 298 -26.67 1.43 21.34
N HIS A 299 -25.41 1.76 21.56
CA HIS A 299 -24.72 1.56 22.83
C HIS A 299 -25.39 2.33 23.98
N TYR A 300 -25.80 3.58 23.71
CA TYR A 300 -26.58 4.37 24.67
C TYR A 300 -27.89 3.66 25.05
N LEU A 301 -28.65 3.19 24.05
CA LEU A 301 -29.91 2.48 24.30
C LEU A 301 -29.70 1.19 25.09
N ASP A 302 -28.69 0.39 24.75
CA ASP A 302 -28.38 -0.86 25.46
C ASP A 302 -27.94 -0.59 26.91
N CYS A 303 -27.12 0.44 27.14
CA CYS A 303 -26.76 0.88 28.49
C CYS A 303 -27.99 1.37 29.28
N HIS A 304 -28.85 2.16 28.65
CA HIS A 304 -30.06 2.68 29.27
C HIS A 304 -31.03 1.55 29.65
N HIS A 305 -31.26 0.58 28.76
CA HIS A 305 -32.10 -0.59 29.06
C HIS A 305 -31.55 -1.39 30.24
N LYS A 306 -30.23 -1.62 30.30
CA LYS A 306 -29.60 -2.29 31.45
C LYS A 306 -29.81 -1.52 32.77
N GLU A 307 -29.78 -0.18 32.74
CA GLU A 307 -30.07 0.65 33.92
C GLU A 307 -31.53 0.53 34.37
N ILE A 308 -32.48 0.50 33.42
CA ILE A 308 -33.91 0.29 33.69
C ILE A 308 -34.15 -1.11 34.28
N GLU A 309 -33.60 -2.16 33.67
CA GLU A 309 -33.73 -3.54 34.14
C GLU A 309 -33.11 -3.74 35.53
N ALA A 310 -32.03 -3.02 35.83
CA ALA A 310 -31.41 -3.01 37.16
C ALA A 310 -32.16 -2.14 38.19
N GLY A 311 -33.27 -1.50 37.80
CA GLY A 311 -34.09 -0.66 38.68
C GLY A 311 -33.42 0.65 39.12
N MET A 312 -32.42 1.14 38.37
CA MET A 312 -31.66 2.34 38.72
C MET A 312 -32.49 3.63 38.57
N HIS A 313 -33.43 3.66 37.62
CA HIS A 313 -34.41 4.74 37.42
C HIS A 313 -35.56 4.27 36.51
N THR A 314 -36.56 5.13 36.28
CA THR A 314 -37.70 4.88 35.35
C THR A 314 -37.82 5.93 34.24
N LEU A 315 -36.76 6.71 34.03
CA LEU A 315 -36.72 7.75 32.99
C LEU A 315 -36.82 7.15 31.60
N GLU A 316 -37.58 7.81 30.72
CA GLU A 316 -37.70 7.45 29.30
C GLU A 316 -36.39 7.72 28.53
N ASP A 317 -36.08 6.89 27.53
CA ASP A 317 -34.86 7.00 26.74
C ASP A 317 -34.84 8.29 25.88
N LEU A 318 -33.63 8.78 25.60
CA LEU A 318 -33.46 10.06 24.89
C LEU A 318 -33.85 10.00 23.41
N VAL A 319 -33.89 8.81 22.79
CA VAL A 319 -34.33 8.66 21.39
C VAL A 319 -35.84 8.89 21.32
N THR A 320 -36.60 8.28 22.22
CA THR A 320 -38.06 8.46 22.31
C THR A 320 -38.41 9.90 22.68
N VAL A 321 -37.67 10.50 23.63
CA VAL A 321 -37.84 11.92 23.99
C VAL A 321 -37.61 12.84 22.78
N ALA A 322 -36.52 12.65 22.05
CA ALA A 322 -36.19 13.48 20.88
C ALA A 322 -37.20 13.26 19.73
N LYS A 323 -37.62 12.01 19.50
CA LYS A 323 -38.65 11.66 18.51
C LYS A 323 -39.97 12.37 18.78
N ARG A 324 -40.43 12.36 20.04
CA ARG A 324 -41.66 13.06 20.46
C ARG A 324 -41.56 14.57 20.24
N ALA A 325 -40.41 15.17 20.54
CA ALA A 325 -40.20 16.62 20.38
C ALA A 325 -40.19 17.08 18.91
N ARG A 326 -39.78 16.21 17.97
CA ARG A 326 -39.62 16.56 16.55
C ARG A 326 -40.69 15.98 15.63
N GLY A 327 -41.46 14.99 16.09
CA GLY A 327 -42.44 14.28 15.26
C GLY A 327 -41.83 13.39 14.17
N LYS A 328 -40.51 13.13 14.24
CA LYS A 328 -39.75 12.31 13.28
C LYS A 328 -38.58 11.60 13.99
N LEU A 329 -37.98 10.60 13.33
CA LEU A 329 -36.77 9.94 13.84
C LEU A 329 -35.67 10.97 14.11
N PRO A 330 -35.11 11.02 15.33
CA PRO A 330 -34.13 12.02 15.72
C PRO A 330 -32.74 11.68 15.19
N MET A 331 -31.93 12.70 14.91
CA MET A 331 -30.51 12.53 14.63
C MET A 331 -29.71 12.42 15.94
N LEU A 332 -28.52 11.80 15.91
CA LEU A 332 -27.66 11.68 17.11
C LEU A 332 -27.38 13.03 17.78
N GLY A 333 -27.20 14.11 17.00
CA GLY A 333 -27.03 15.45 17.55
C GLY A 333 -28.23 15.93 18.38
N GLU A 334 -29.45 15.57 18.02
CA GLU A 334 -30.66 15.91 18.77
C GLU A 334 -30.78 15.12 20.07
N ILE A 335 -30.36 13.86 20.05
CA ILE A 335 -30.25 12.99 21.23
C ILE A 335 -29.20 13.56 22.19
N ILE A 336 -28.04 14.00 21.69
CA ILE A 336 -27.00 14.67 22.49
C ILE A 336 -27.52 15.98 23.09
N CYS A 337 -28.27 16.79 22.34
CA CYS A 337 -28.90 18.00 22.89
C CYS A 337 -29.89 17.66 24.02
N ALA A 338 -30.65 16.57 23.88
CA ALA A 338 -31.54 16.09 24.94
C ALA A 338 -30.75 15.57 26.16
N ALA A 339 -29.61 14.90 25.94
CA ALA A 339 -28.69 14.47 26.99
C ALA A 339 -28.13 15.65 27.79
N GLN A 340 -27.72 16.72 27.11
CA GLN A 340 -27.19 17.94 27.76
C GLN A 340 -28.26 18.60 28.65
N LYS A 341 -29.51 18.70 28.18
CA LYS A 341 -30.62 19.21 28.98
C LYS A 341 -30.87 18.33 30.22
N ARG A 342 -30.89 17.00 30.04
CA ARG A 342 -31.08 16.06 31.14
C ARG A 342 -29.96 16.13 32.19
N GLN A 343 -28.71 16.30 31.74
CA GLN A 343 -27.57 16.51 32.64
C GLN A 343 -27.68 17.83 33.42
N GLN A 344 -28.21 18.88 32.81
CA GLN A 344 -28.45 20.16 33.50
C GLN A 344 -29.59 20.06 34.52
N GLU A 345 -30.65 19.33 34.20
CA GLU A 345 -31.81 19.11 35.07
C GLU A 345 -31.48 18.23 36.28
N LEU A 346 -30.80 17.10 36.06
CA LEU A 346 -30.56 16.08 37.09
C LEU A 346 -29.20 16.17 37.77
N LYS A 347 -28.22 16.87 37.17
CA LYS A 347 -26.86 17.02 37.69
C LYS A 347 -26.24 15.68 38.12
N ASP A 348 -26.01 15.47 39.42
CA ASP A 348 -25.37 14.27 39.97
C ASP A 348 -26.30 13.03 39.95
N GLU A 349 -27.61 13.22 39.75
CA GLU A 349 -28.60 12.15 39.61
C GLU A 349 -28.77 11.69 38.15
N CYS A 350 -28.05 12.29 37.21
CA CYS A 350 -28.18 11.95 35.79
C CYS A 350 -27.74 10.49 35.53
N PRO A 351 -28.48 9.69 34.74
CA PRO A 351 -28.11 8.29 34.46
C PRO A 351 -26.68 8.12 33.91
N LYS A 352 -26.02 7.00 34.19
CA LYS A 352 -24.66 6.76 33.68
C LYS A 352 -24.66 6.63 32.17
N SER A 353 -25.71 6.04 31.57
CA SER A 353 -25.90 6.00 30.11
C SER A 353 -25.87 7.40 29.47
N VAL A 354 -26.50 8.38 30.11
CA VAL A 354 -26.54 9.77 29.62
C VAL A 354 -25.17 10.44 29.76
N ARG A 355 -24.48 10.24 30.89
CA ARG A 355 -23.11 10.75 31.08
C ARG A 355 -22.15 10.14 30.07
N TRP A 356 -22.22 8.83 29.86
CA TRP A 356 -21.45 8.12 28.85
C TRP A 356 -21.66 8.72 27.46
N LEU A 357 -22.92 8.96 27.07
CA LEU A 357 -23.24 9.58 25.77
C LEU A 357 -22.59 10.97 25.62
N LEU A 358 -22.58 11.78 26.69
CA LEU A 358 -21.95 13.11 26.68
C LEU A 358 -20.42 13.05 26.65
N GLU A 359 -19.81 12.07 27.34
CA GLU A 359 -18.36 11.82 27.30
C GLU A 359 -17.89 11.36 25.90
N HIS A 360 -18.76 10.64 25.18
CA HIS A 360 -18.49 10.07 23.86
C HIS A 360 -19.10 10.87 22.69
N GLN A 361 -19.65 12.06 22.95
CA GLN A 361 -20.30 12.89 21.92
C GLN A 361 -19.37 13.28 20.76
N TRP A 362 -18.05 13.26 20.96
CA TRP A 362 -17.04 13.52 19.94
C TRP A 362 -17.12 12.55 18.74
N LEU A 363 -17.61 11.32 18.92
CA LEU A 363 -17.84 10.37 17.82
C LEU A 363 -18.92 10.87 16.85
N ASN A 364 -19.85 11.70 17.32
CA ASN A 364 -20.79 12.39 16.44
C ASN A 364 -20.07 13.40 15.54
N ASP A 365 -19.01 14.05 16.04
CA ASP A 365 -18.19 14.99 15.27
C ASP A 365 -17.35 14.27 14.22
N VAL A 366 -16.80 13.09 14.53
CA VAL A 366 -16.18 12.21 13.53
C VAL A 366 -17.18 11.87 12.42
N GLY A 367 -18.40 11.49 12.82
CA GLY A 367 -19.47 11.25 11.85
C GLY A 367 -19.90 12.52 11.11
N LYS A 368 -19.75 13.72 11.68
CA LYS A 368 -20.00 14.99 10.96
C LYS A 368 -18.94 15.24 9.91
N GLY A 369 -17.65 15.01 10.19
CA GLY A 369 -16.59 15.13 9.19
C GLY A 369 -16.78 14.16 8.02
N ALA A 370 -17.04 12.89 8.33
CA ALA A 370 -17.32 11.86 7.31
C ALA A 370 -18.51 12.20 6.41
N VAL A 371 -19.57 12.75 7.02
CA VAL A 371 -20.80 13.11 6.32
C VAL A 371 -20.64 14.42 5.58
N HIS A 372 -20.21 15.51 6.21
CA HIS A 372 -20.31 16.86 5.64
C HIS A 372 -19.10 17.27 4.82
N ASP A 373 -17.94 16.69 5.08
CA ASP A 373 -16.68 17.10 4.44
C ASP A 373 -16.04 15.95 3.64
N LEU A 374 -16.74 14.79 3.54
CA LEU A 374 -16.24 13.52 2.98
C LEU A 374 -14.89 13.09 3.59
N ALA A 375 -14.65 13.49 4.84
CA ALA A 375 -13.36 13.33 5.50
C ALA A 375 -13.19 11.92 6.09
N ALA A 376 -11.97 11.39 6.01
CA ALA A 376 -11.54 10.27 6.84
C ALA A 376 -11.52 10.70 8.32
N PRO A 377 -11.67 9.78 9.29
CA PRO A 377 -11.37 10.09 10.68
C PRO A 377 -9.93 10.58 10.84
N SER A 378 -9.67 11.51 11.76
CA SER A 378 -8.30 11.94 12.06
C SER A 378 -7.51 10.83 12.75
N ALA A 379 -6.18 10.94 12.78
CA ALA A 379 -5.33 10.00 13.52
C ALA A 379 -5.69 9.96 15.01
N SER A 380 -6.05 11.11 15.60
CA SER A 380 -6.51 11.18 16.99
C SER A 380 -7.88 10.53 17.22
N ASP A 381 -8.79 10.61 16.24
CA ASP A 381 -10.10 9.96 16.35
C ASP A 381 -9.95 8.44 16.34
N VAL A 382 -9.13 7.93 15.42
CA VAL A 382 -8.82 6.49 15.33
C VAL A 382 -8.17 6.01 16.63
N LYS A 383 -7.17 6.74 17.16
CA LYS A 383 -6.55 6.45 18.46
C LYS A 383 -7.59 6.30 19.56
N ARG A 384 -8.43 7.33 19.70
CA ARG A 384 -9.35 7.47 20.81
C ARG A 384 -10.44 6.41 20.73
N ALA A 385 -10.97 6.12 19.53
CA ALA A 385 -11.98 5.10 19.32
C ALA A 385 -11.47 3.72 19.73
N LEU A 386 -10.28 3.34 19.27
CA LEU A 386 -9.71 2.03 19.59
C LEU A 386 -9.16 1.90 21.00
N SER A 387 -9.03 3.02 21.72
CA SER A 387 -8.71 2.97 23.15
C SER A 387 -9.96 2.67 24.00
N LEU A 388 -11.16 2.69 23.41
CA LEU A 388 -12.40 2.29 24.08
C LEU A 388 -12.44 0.76 24.18
N LYS A 389 -12.64 0.24 25.39
CA LYS A 389 -12.64 -1.20 25.66
C LYS A 389 -13.71 -1.93 24.84
N GLU A 390 -14.86 -1.28 24.64
CA GLU A 390 -16.01 -1.75 23.87
C GLU A 390 -15.67 -1.95 22.38
N ILE A 391 -14.73 -1.17 21.85
CA ILE A 391 -14.29 -1.26 20.45
C ILE A 391 -13.05 -2.15 20.32
N ASP A 392 -12.06 -1.99 21.21
CA ASP A 392 -10.80 -2.75 21.20
C ASP A 392 -11.05 -4.26 21.28
N SER A 393 -11.96 -4.68 22.16
CA SER A 393 -12.33 -6.09 22.34
C SER A 393 -13.02 -6.72 21.12
N CYS A 394 -13.54 -5.91 20.21
CA CYS A 394 -14.18 -6.37 18.97
C CYS A 394 -13.22 -6.43 17.78
N LEU A 395 -12.02 -5.84 17.88
CA LEU A 395 -11.05 -5.84 16.79
C LEU A 395 -10.28 -7.16 16.75
N PRO A 396 -10.30 -7.92 15.63
CA PRO A 396 -9.55 -9.15 15.56
C PRO A 396 -8.04 -8.91 15.66
N ASP A 397 -7.33 -9.80 16.36
CA ASP A 397 -5.88 -9.72 16.60
C ASP A 397 -5.03 -9.78 15.32
N TRP A 398 -5.59 -10.31 14.24
CA TRP A 398 -4.92 -10.43 12.94
C TRP A 398 -5.04 -9.18 12.07
N VAL A 399 -5.84 -8.18 12.42
CA VAL A 399 -5.91 -6.93 11.66
C VAL A 399 -4.62 -6.14 11.91
N ALA A 400 -3.86 -5.86 10.85
CA ALA A 400 -2.55 -5.21 10.94
C ALA A 400 -2.68 -3.79 11.53
N ARG A 401 -2.39 -3.64 12.83
CA ARG A 401 -2.52 -2.38 13.56
C ARG A 401 -1.33 -2.11 14.49
N PRO A 402 -0.37 -1.33 13.99
CA PRO A 402 0.86 -1.09 14.69
C PRO A 402 0.76 0.03 15.76
N GLU A 403 0.13 1.16 15.45
CA GLU A 403 0.33 2.40 16.22
C GLU A 403 -0.34 2.44 17.62
N TRP A 404 -1.38 1.62 17.86
CA TRP A 404 -2.23 1.73 19.05
C TRP A 404 -2.12 0.58 20.04
N ARG A 405 -1.63 -0.60 19.62
CA ARG A 405 -1.25 -1.64 20.57
C ARG A 405 0.10 -1.29 21.18
N PRO A 406 0.26 -1.34 22.51
CA PRO A 406 1.55 -1.10 23.15
C PRO A 406 2.66 -1.93 22.50
N GLY A 407 3.67 -1.25 21.92
CA GLY A 407 4.87 -1.89 21.38
C GLY A 407 4.83 -2.34 19.91
N ARG A 408 3.84 -1.95 19.10
CA ARG A 408 3.73 -2.41 17.71
C ARG A 408 3.83 -1.32 16.63
N GLY A 409 4.29 -0.09 16.86
CA GLY A 409 4.02 1.07 15.97
C GLY A 409 5.03 1.48 14.89
N SER A 410 6.18 0.82 14.76
CA SER A 410 7.38 1.41 14.14
C SER A 410 7.60 1.05 12.67
N VAL A 411 8.29 1.94 11.95
CA VAL A 411 9.05 1.58 10.75
C VAL A 411 10.37 0.99 11.23
N LEU A 412 10.56 -0.32 11.03
CA LEU A 412 11.77 -1.04 11.42
C LEU A 412 12.80 -1.02 10.29
N PHE A 413 13.90 -0.32 10.52
CA PHE A 413 15.06 -0.32 9.65
C PHE A 413 16.03 -1.44 10.05
N ILE A 414 16.23 -2.41 9.17
CA ILE A 414 17.19 -3.51 9.36
C ILE A 414 18.44 -3.20 8.56
N ALA A 415 19.53 -2.86 9.24
CA ALA A 415 20.76 -2.39 8.61
C ALA A 415 21.94 -3.28 8.99
N PRO A 416 22.46 -4.10 8.05
CA PRO A 416 23.75 -4.75 8.23
C PRO A 416 24.90 -3.74 8.25
N CYS A 417 25.76 -3.87 9.25
CA CYS A 417 26.89 -2.98 9.52
C CYS A 417 28.18 -3.54 8.92
N GLY A 418 28.80 -2.76 8.02
CA GLY A 418 30.09 -3.11 7.42
C GLY A 418 31.28 -2.91 8.36
N ALA A 419 32.44 -3.46 8.00
CA ALA A 419 33.66 -3.44 8.81
C ALA A 419 34.47 -2.13 8.77
N GLY A 420 34.06 -1.13 7.98
CA GLY A 420 34.79 0.12 7.75
C GLY A 420 34.08 1.35 8.34
N ALA A 421 34.85 2.40 8.63
CA ALA A 421 34.31 3.67 9.08
C ALA A 421 33.35 4.26 8.03
N PRO A 422 32.24 4.90 8.45
CA PRO A 422 31.31 5.54 7.54
C PRO A 422 32.04 6.62 6.73
N ARG A 423 31.73 6.72 5.43
CA ARG A 423 32.32 7.72 4.50
C ARG A 423 31.77 9.14 4.72
N GLY A 424 31.37 9.47 5.94
CA GLY A 424 30.58 10.65 6.32
C GLY A 424 29.61 10.29 7.44
N MET A 425 28.31 10.50 7.21
CA MET A 425 27.26 10.20 8.17
C MET A 425 27.01 8.69 8.32
N CYS A 426 26.67 8.28 9.54
CA CYS A 426 26.19 6.92 9.83
C CYS A 426 24.85 6.65 9.13
N VAL A 427 24.53 5.38 8.89
CA VAL A 427 23.29 5.00 8.19
C VAL A 427 22.02 5.50 8.90
N THR A 428 22.01 5.41 10.23
CA THR A 428 20.92 5.90 11.09
C THR A 428 20.76 7.42 11.02
N GLU A 429 21.86 8.15 10.93
CA GLU A 429 21.87 9.60 10.75
C GLU A 429 21.33 10.00 9.38
N ARG A 430 21.72 9.28 8.31
CA ARG A 430 21.19 9.50 6.95
C ARG A 430 19.67 9.31 6.88
N ILE A 431 19.13 8.35 7.65
CA ILE A 431 17.68 8.06 7.71
C ILE A 431 16.95 9.11 8.55
N LEU A 432 17.40 9.34 9.78
CA LEU A 432 16.70 10.23 10.72
C LEU A 432 16.85 11.72 10.39
N GLY A 433 17.95 12.11 9.75
CA GLY A 433 18.24 13.51 9.41
C GLY A 433 17.46 14.04 8.20
N LYS A 434 16.79 13.16 7.44
CA LYS A 434 15.99 13.52 6.26
C LYS A 434 14.51 13.18 6.45
N GLU A 435 13.65 13.79 5.63
CA GLU A 435 12.23 13.49 5.64
C GLU A 435 11.97 12.01 5.28
N PRO A 436 10.99 11.34 5.93
CA PRO A 436 10.53 10.03 5.47
C PRO A 436 10.14 10.07 4.00
N ASP A 437 10.52 9.04 3.25
CA ASP A 437 10.09 8.89 1.87
C ASP A 437 8.55 8.85 1.79
N LYS A 438 7.98 9.59 0.83
CA LYS A 438 6.52 9.66 0.59
C LYS A 438 5.91 8.26 0.45
N LYS A 439 6.64 7.32 -0.17
CA LYS A 439 6.24 5.93 -0.37
C LYS A 439 6.06 5.19 0.96
N ILE A 440 7.00 5.34 1.88
CA ILE A 440 6.91 4.76 3.23
C ILE A 440 5.72 5.37 3.96
N ARG A 441 5.59 6.71 3.96
CA ARG A 441 4.50 7.40 4.64
C ARG A 441 3.12 6.98 4.12
N ARG A 442 2.96 6.77 2.81
CA ARG A 442 1.69 6.33 2.22
C ARG A 442 1.34 4.88 2.55
N ALA A 443 2.32 4.00 2.61
CA ALA A 443 2.10 2.58 2.88
C ALA A 443 1.83 2.29 4.36
N VAL A 444 2.38 3.10 5.28
CA VAL A 444 2.16 2.93 6.73
C VAL A 444 0.70 3.23 7.08
N PRO A 445 -0.03 2.28 7.72
CA PRO A 445 -1.41 2.51 8.14
C PRO A 445 -1.54 3.70 9.09
N GLY A 446 -2.47 4.63 8.79
CA GLY A 446 -2.75 5.80 9.64
C GLY A 446 -1.88 7.03 9.34
N ALA A 447 -0.72 6.86 8.71
CA ALA A 447 0.22 7.95 8.45
C ALA A 447 -0.22 8.99 7.40
N MET A 448 -1.31 8.71 6.67
CA MET A 448 -1.96 9.65 5.74
C MET A 448 -3.20 10.33 6.34
N LEU A 449 -3.58 10.02 7.59
CA LEU A 449 -4.73 10.65 8.23
C LEU A 449 -4.42 12.09 8.61
N ASP A 450 -5.47 12.90 8.69
CA ASP A 450 -5.34 14.25 9.23
C ASP A 450 -4.85 14.20 10.69
N GLY A 451 -3.95 15.11 11.04
CA GLY A 451 -3.28 15.13 12.34
C GLY A 451 -2.33 13.94 12.59
N ALA A 452 -1.97 13.13 11.58
CA ALA A 452 -0.99 12.07 11.73
C ALA A 452 0.36 12.64 12.20
N GLU A 453 0.90 12.06 13.27
CA GLU A 453 2.18 12.45 13.85
C GLU A 453 3.37 11.95 12.99
N SER A 454 4.57 12.36 13.40
CA SER A 454 5.83 11.81 12.87
C SER A 454 5.88 10.27 12.99
N LEU A 455 6.45 9.60 11.98
CA LEU A 455 6.57 8.14 11.96
C LEU A 455 7.55 7.66 13.05
N PRO A 456 7.20 6.67 13.90
CA PRO A 456 8.14 6.09 14.83
C PRO A 456 9.17 5.25 14.08
N ALA A 457 10.46 5.59 14.19
CA ALA A 457 11.56 4.82 13.62
C ALA A 457 12.22 3.93 14.69
N GLU A 458 12.53 2.71 14.30
CA GLU A 458 13.25 1.72 15.10
C GLU A 458 14.32 1.05 14.23
N PHE A 459 15.43 0.63 14.85
CA PHE A 459 16.57 0.07 14.15
C PHE A 459 16.93 -1.33 14.68
N LEU A 460 17.24 -2.23 13.76
CA LEU A 460 17.94 -3.47 14.00
C LEU A 460 19.27 -3.41 13.26
N LEU A 461 20.34 -3.20 14.01
CA LEU A 461 21.71 -3.15 13.50
C LEU A 461 22.32 -4.55 13.59
N LEU A 462 22.62 -5.12 12.42
CA LEU A 462 23.18 -6.47 12.30
C LEU A 462 24.68 -6.35 12.13
N HIS A 463 25.47 -6.93 13.02
CA HIS A 463 26.93 -6.94 12.91
C HIS A 463 27.48 -8.37 12.93
N SER A 464 28.61 -8.59 12.25
CA SER A 464 29.35 -9.84 12.37
C SER A 464 30.21 -9.83 13.64
N SER A 465 30.85 -10.96 13.95
CA SER A 465 31.79 -11.03 15.07
C SER A 465 33.11 -10.27 14.79
N TYR A 466 33.29 -9.72 13.58
CA TYR A 466 34.46 -8.91 13.26
C TYR A 466 34.43 -7.58 14.05
N PRO A 467 35.51 -7.19 14.76
CA PRO A 467 35.51 -6.00 15.61
C PRO A 467 35.13 -4.70 14.88
N GLY A 468 35.53 -4.56 13.61
CA GLY A 468 35.16 -3.39 12.79
C GLY A 468 33.66 -3.29 12.53
N SER A 469 32.98 -4.42 12.29
CA SER A 469 31.53 -4.46 12.06
C SER A 469 30.77 -4.09 13.33
N LYS A 470 31.20 -4.67 14.47
CA LYS A 470 30.65 -4.32 15.80
C LYS A 470 30.84 -2.85 16.13
N LYS A 471 32.02 -2.27 15.83
CA LYS A 471 32.27 -0.84 16.02
C LYS A 471 31.32 0.02 15.19
N THR A 472 31.13 -0.29 13.90
CA THR A 472 30.19 0.43 13.03
C THR A 472 28.75 0.37 13.57
N SER A 473 28.33 -0.77 14.11
CA SER A 473 27.03 -0.90 14.78
C SER A 473 26.90 0.01 16.00
N LEU A 474 27.93 0.06 16.85
CA LEU A 474 27.96 0.96 18.01
C LEU A 474 27.93 2.43 17.59
N ASP A 475 28.75 2.82 16.61
CA ASP A 475 28.80 4.19 16.09
C ASP A 475 27.45 4.60 15.47
N ALA A 476 26.79 3.69 14.73
CA ALA A 476 25.46 3.94 14.17
C ALA A 476 24.38 4.02 15.26
N ALA A 477 24.46 3.21 16.32
CA ALA A 477 23.54 3.31 17.46
C ALA A 477 23.70 4.65 18.19
N ASP A 478 24.94 5.07 18.44
CA ASP A 478 25.24 6.37 19.05
C ASP A 478 24.77 7.53 18.17
N ALA A 479 24.97 7.45 16.86
CA ALA A 479 24.46 8.42 15.91
C ALA A 479 22.93 8.50 15.98
N ALA A 480 22.21 7.38 15.98
CA ALA A 480 20.75 7.36 16.06
C ALA A 480 20.21 8.12 17.30
N ARG A 481 20.95 8.10 18.41
CA ARG A 481 20.62 8.85 19.64
C ARG A 481 20.94 10.34 19.57
N ARG A 482 22.01 10.72 18.88
CA ARG A 482 22.51 12.11 18.83
C ARG A 482 21.96 12.92 17.67
N THR A 483 21.58 12.28 16.57
CA THR A 483 21.08 12.95 15.36
C THR A 483 19.88 13.85 15.67
N GLN A 484 19.87 15.05 15.11
CA GLN A 484 18.67 15.87 15.08
C GLN A 484 17.65 15.21 14.15
N VAL A 485 16.56 14.71 14.72
CA VAL A 485 15.55 13.96 13.97
C VAL A 485 14.71 14.93 13.16
N HIS A 486 14.55 14.66 11.88
CA HIS A 486 13.65 15.41 11.00
C HIS A 486 12.22 15.35 11.54
N ALA A 487 11.44 16.41 11.40
CA ALA A 487 10.08 16.51 11.96
C ALA A 487 9.12 15.42 11.48
N GLY A 488 9.41 14.77 10.35
CA GLY A 488 8.64 13.63 9.83
C GLY A 488 8.90 12.31 10.56
N TRP A 489 9.97 12.20 11.36
CA TRP A 489 10.32 11.03 12.16
C TRP A 489 10.20 11.31 13.66
N LYS A 490 9.98 10.27 14.46
CA LYS A 490 10.20 10.27 15.91
C LYS A 490 10.90 8.99 16.31
N ARG A 491 11.67 9.01 17.40
CA ARG A 491 12.28 7.79 17.96
C ARG A 491 11.17 6.94 18.57
N HIS A 492 11.16 5.63 18.28
CA HIS A 492 10.21 4.74 18.91
C HIS A 492 10.41 4.72 20.44
N VAL A 493 9.32 4.67 21.20
CA VAL A 493 9.35 4.52 22.66
C VAL A 493 8.37 3.42 23.03
N SER A 494 8.88 2.29 23.51
CA SER A 494 8.02 1.19 23.93
C SER A 494 7.22 1.61 25.18
N PRO A 495 5.89 1.36 25.24
CA PRO A 495 5.10 1.60 26.45
C PRO A 495 5.30 0.55 27.55
N SER A 496 6.02 -0.55 27.29
CA SER A 496 6.28 -1.61 28.27
C SER A 496 7.27 -1.19 29.35
N VAL A 497 7.11 -1.74 30.57
CA VAL A 497 8.02 -1.53 31.71
C VAL A 497 9.45 -2.00 31.39
N ASP A 498 9.58 -2.99 30.51
CA ASP A 498 10.84 -3.28 29.82
C ASP A 498 11.11 -2.16 28.81
N LYS A 499 11.91 -1.17 29.20
CA LYS A 499 12.44 -0.13 28.32
C LYS A 499 13.35 -0.75 27.26
N ARG A 500 12.77 -1.40 26.24
CA ARG A 500 13.51 -1.77 25.04
C ARG A 500 13.91 -0.50 24.32
N ASP A 501 15.17 -0.48 23.90
CA ASP A 501 15.73 0.63 23.16
C ASP A 501 15.19 0.63 21.72
N PHE A 502 15.11 1.80 21.09
CA PHE A 502 14.67 1.90 19.69
C PHE A 502 15.77 1.49 18.71
N VAL A 503 16.93 1.07 19.22
CA VAL A 503 18.05 0.52 18.47
C VAL A 503 18.45 -0.80 19.12
N ASP A 504 18.20 -1.90 18.43
CA ASP A 504 18.72 -3.21 18.79
C ASP A 504 19.96 -3.54 17.97
N GLN A 505 20.94 -4.17 18.61
CA GLN A 505 22.15 -4.65 17.96
C GLN A 505 22.21 -6.17 18.09
N ARG A 506 22.46 -6.87 16.99
CA ARG A 506 22.55 -8.34 16.98
C ARG A 506 23.82 -8.78 16.28
N ASP A 507 24.56 -9.63 16.98
CA ASP A 507 25.63 -10.43 16.40
C ASP A 507 24.99 -11.59 15.64
N TYR A 508 25.19 -11.64 14.32
CA TYR A 508 24.77 -12.78 13.50
C TYR A 508 25.89 -13.80 13.30
N GLU A 509 26.99 -13.67 14.04
CA GLU A 509 28.15 -14.55 13.94
C GLU A 509 28.83 -14.45 12.55
N GLY A 510 29.83 -15.27 12.24
CA GLY A 510 30.46 -15.28 10.91
C GLY A 510 31.63 -14.29 10.69
N GLY A 511 32.43 -14.02 11.73
CA GLY A 511 33.47 -12.98 11.76
C GLY A 511 34.80 -13.24 11.02
N ASP A 512 34.83 -13.97 9.90
CA ASP A 512 36.04 -13.96 9.05
C ASP A 512 36.04 -12.73 8.12
N ARG A 513 37.21 -12.18 7.77
CA ARG A 513 37.37 -11.17 6.69
C ARG A 513 36.86 -11.71 5.34
N ASN A 514 36.71 -13.02 5.22
CA ASN A 514 36.43 -13.74 4.00
C ASN A 514 34.93 -14.02 3.78
N GLU A 515 34.16 -12.94 3.60
CA GLU A 515 32.68 -12.93 3.58
C GLU A 515 32.05 -13.82 2.48
N TYR A 516 32.81 -14.12 1.41
CA TYR A 516 32.39 -14.94 0.27
C TYR A 516 32.45 -16.46 0.54
N VAL A 517 33.21 -16.87 1.57
CA VAL A 517 33.50 -18.27 1.89
C VAL A 517 32.37 -18.93 2.69
N ALA A 518 31.41 -18.15 3.21
CA ALA A 518 30.33 -18.64 4.08
C ALA A 518 28.94 -18.04 3.78
N THR A 519 28.68 -17.54 2.56
CA THR A 519 27.44 -16.81 2.24
C THR A 519 26.15 -17.52 2.67
N PRO A 520 25.90 -18.82 2.37
CA PRO A 520 24.69 -19.50 2.84
C PRO A 520 24.56 -19.61 4.37
N VAL A 521 25.69 -19.69 5.08
CA VAL A 521 25.72 -19.78 6.55
C VAL A 521 25.38 -18.43 7.17
N ILE A 522 25.98 -17.35 6.67
CA ILE A 522 25.69 -15.98 7.09
C ILE A 522 24.22 -15.66 6.86
N MET A 523 23.69 -15.98 5.67
CA MET A 523 22.28 -15.76 5.34
C MET A 523 21.35 -16.46 6.33
N ARG A 524 21.63 -17.73 6.67
CA ARG A 524 20.81 -18.50 7.62
C ARG A 524 20.83 -17.89 9.02
N SER A 525 22.01 -17.50 9.51
CA SER A 525 22.16 -16.89 10.83
C SER A 525 21.42 -15.55 10.91
N VAL A 526 21.63 -14.69 9.91
CA VAL A 526 20.93 -13.40 9.82
C VAL A 526 19.42 -13.58 9.73
N SER A 527 18.95 -14.53 8.91
CA SER A 527 17.53 -14.83 8.78
C SER A 527 16.90 -15.18 10.14
N GLY A 528 17.58 -15.99 10.95
CA GLY A 528 17.13 -16.33 12.31
C GLY A 528 17.05 -15.11 13.24
N GLN A 529 18.05 -14.23 13.23
CA GLN A 529 18.04 -13.01 14.05
C GLN A 529 16.93 -12.03 13.62
N VAL A 530 16.72 -11.88 12.31
CA VAL A 530 15.69 -11.00 11.75
C VAL A 530 14.29 -11.54 12.05
N ALA A 531 14.04 -12.84 11.89
CA ALA A 531 12.75 -13.45 12.22
C ALA A 531 12.38 -13.23 13.70
N LEU A 532 13.34 -13.43 14.61
CA LEU A 532 13.13 -13.16 16.04
C LEU A 532 12.82 -11.69 16.33
N ALA A 533 13.50 -10.76 15.66
CA ALA A 533 13.27 -9.33 15.84
C ALA A 533 11.90 -8.89 15.28
N LEU A 534 11.49 -9.42 14.13
CA LEU A 534 10.19 -9.14 13.52
C LEU A 534 9.04 -9.65 14.38
N GLU A 535 9.14 -10.86 14.91
CA GLU A 535 8.15 -11.42 15.83
C GLU A 535 8.14 -10.67 17.17
N ALA A 536 9.28 -10.18 17.64
CA ALA A 536 9.34 -9.43 18.88
C ALA A 536 8.80 -8.00 18.77
N LYS A 537 8.90 -7.36 17.59
CA LYS A 537 8.59 -5.94 17.36
C LYS A 537 7.28 -5.70 16.61
N HIS A 538 6.83 -6.65 15.76
CA HIS A 538 5.67 -6.52 14.87
C HIS A 538 5.55 -5.13 14.20
N PRO A 539 6.52 -4.74 13.36
CA PRO A 539 6.57 -3.39 12.80
C PRO A 539 5.42 -3.10 11.81
N ALA A 540 5.14 -1.80 11.65
CA ALA A 540 4.18 -1.25 10.69
C ALA A 540 4.66 -1.33 9.24
N ALA A 541 5.97 -1.23 9.06
CA ALA A 541 6.66 -1.37 7.80
C ALA A 541 8.10 -1.83 8.09
N VAL A 542 8.67 -2.59 7.17
CA VAL A 542 10.06 -3.05 7.26
C VAL A 542 10.86 -2.40 6.15
N VAL A 543 12.04 -1.88 6.49
CA VAL A 543 12.99 -1.34 5.52
C VAL A 543 14.31 -2.05 5.69
N ILE A 544 14.70 -2.88 4.71
CA ILE A 544 16.05 -3.42 4.65
C ILE A 544 16.97 -2.32 4.14
N VAL A 545 18.10 -2.10 4.79
CA VAL A 545 19.06 -1.11 4.35
C VAL A 545 20.23 -1.84 3.68
N GLY A 546 20.50 -1.51 2.41
CA GLY A 546 21.50 -2.17 1.57
C GLY A 546 22.95 -1.81 1.92
N THR A 547 23.31 -1.90 3.20
CA THR A 547 24.66 -1.64 3.73
C THR A 547 25.33 -2.93 4.21
N GLY A 548 26.65 -2.87 4.46
CA GLY A 548 27.39 -4.00 5.02
C GLY A 548 27.57 -5.16 4.03
N GLN A 549 27.60 -6.38 4.56
CA GLN A 549 27.84 -7.60 3.78
C GLN A 549 26.61 -7.95 2.94
N LYS A 550 26.80 -8.27 1.65
CA LYS A 550 25.68 -8.68 0.76
C LYS A 550 24.92 -9.89 1.30
N ALA A 551 25.64 -10.88 1.83
CA ALA A 551 25.04 -12.07 2.45
C ALA A 551 24.10 -11.71 3.61
N ALA A 552 24.45 -10.71 4.42
CA ALA A 552 23.59 -10.25 5.50
C ALA A 552 22.35 -9.51 4.98
N VAL A 553 22.50 -8.66 3.95
CA VAL A 553 21.36 -7.99 3.30
C VAL A 553 20.38 -9.02 2.72
N LEU A 554 20.88 -10.02 1.99
CA LEU A 554 20.06 -11.06 1.37
C LEU A 554 19.39 -11.97 2.41
N GLY A 555 20.09 -12.35 3.49
CA GLY A 555 19.49 -13.09 4.60
C GLY A 555 18.40 -12.29 5.32
N ALA A 556 18.62 -11.00 5.53
CA ALA A 556 17.62 -10.13 6.16
C ALA A 556 16.39 -9.96 5.26
N LEU A 557 16.60 -9.78 3.96
CA LEU A 557 15.53 -9.72 2.97
C LEU A 557 14.70 -11.00 2.95
N GLN A 558 15.34 -12.17 2.89
CA GLN A 558 14.65 -13.45 2.83
C GLN A 558 13.73 -13.65 4.05
N ALA A 559 14.22 -13.38 5.26
CA ALA A 559 13.42 -13.48 6.48
C ALA A 559 12.29 -12.44 6.53
N ALA A 560 12.57 -11.21 6.10
CA ALA A 560 11.55 -10.16 6.06
C ALA A 560 10.44 -10.47 5.04
N GLN A 561 10.78 -11.00 3.87
CA GLN A 561 9.81 -11.44 2.86
C GLN A 561 8.85 -12.50 3.43
N ALA A 562 9.38 -13.52 4.12
CA ALA A 562 8.57 -14.56 4.74
C ALA A 562 7.60 -14.00 5.77
N TRP A 563 8.11 -13.19 6.69
CA TRP A 563 7.30 -12.63 7.76
C TRP A 563 6.26 -11.64 7.24
N CYS A 564 6.64 -10.74 6.32
CA CYS A 564 5.74 -9.76 5.71
C CYS A 564 4.63 -10.41 4.87
N ALA A 565 4.90 -11.56 4.24
CA ALA A 565 3.90 -12.32 3.49
C ALA A 565 2.75 -12.82 4.38
N GLU A 566 3.03 -13.18 5.63
CA GLU A 566 2.03 -13.66 6.60
C GLU A 566 1.35 -12.53 7.38
N HIS A 567 2.01 -11.38 7.53
CA HIS A 567 1.52 -10.27 8.38
C HIS A 567 0.95 -9.08 7.61
N ALA A 568 1.04 -9.09 6.27
CA ALA A 568 0.63 -7.98 5.40
C ALA A 568 1.35 -6.66 5.69
N THR A 569 2.63 -6.76 6.05
CA THR A 569 3.47 -5.59 6.36
C THR A 569 4.23 -5.14 5.11
N PRO A 570 4.13 -3.86 4.71
CA PRO A 570 4.93 -3.31 3.62
C PRO A 570 6.43 -3.50 3.87
N LEU A 571 7.15 -3.94 2.85
CA LEU A 571 8.59 -4.18 2.90
C LEU A 571 9.29 -3.34 1.80
N PHE A 572 10.36 -2.66 2.19
CA PHE A 572 11.14 -1.75 1.32
C PHE A 572 12.64 -2.02 1.47
N LEU A 573 13.42 -1.60 0.49
CA LEU A 573 14.88 -1.66 0.52
C LEU A 573 15.39 -0.28 0.22
N GLN A 574 16.30 0.16 1.07
CA GLN A 574 16.85 1.49 0.97
C GLN A 574 18.36 1.40 0.72
N THR A 575 18.83 2.07 -0.32
CA THR A 575 20.26 2.29 -0.58
C THR A 575 20.58 3.78 -0.50
N PHE A 576 21.86 4.12 -0.41
CA PHE A 576 22.32 5.50 -0.28
C PHE A 576 23.48 5.78 -1.23
N VAL A 577 23.39 6.90 -1.95
CA VAL A 577 24.44 7.39 -2.85
C VAL A 577 24.94 8.73 -2.34
N ASP A 578 26.25 8.83 -2.13
CA ASP A 578 26.89 10.09 -1.77
C ASP A 578 27.18 10.91 -3.04
N LYS A 579 26.52 12.06 -3.18
CA LYS A 579 26.78 13.06 -4.21
C LYS A 579 27.66 14.17 -3.68
N VAL A 580 28.26 14.89 -4.60
CA VAL A 580 28.85 16.20 -4.34
C VAL A 580 27.98 17.21 -5.07
N ASP A 581 27.41 18.18 -4.36
CA ASP A 581 26.63 19.26 -4.96
C ASP A 581 27.53 20.23 -5.75
N GLU A 582 26.92 21.20 -6.46
CA GLU A 582 27.66 22.20 -7.25
C GLU A 582 28.62 23.04 -6.38
N GLU A 583 28.34 23.17 -5.07
CA GLU A 583 29.19 23.84 -4.09
C GLU A 583 30.26 22.94 -3.43
N GLY A 584 30.39 21.68 -3.86
CA GLY A 584 31.41 20.77 -3.35
C GLY A 584 31.06 20.06 -2.03
N ARG A 585 29.83 20.20 -1.53
CA ARG A 585 29.36 19.54 -0.29
C ARG A 585 28.83 18.15 -0.58
N LYS A 586 29.09 17.23 0.34
CA LYS A 586 28.62 15.86 0.22
C LYS A 586 27.17 15.73 0.65
N GLU A 587 26.29 15.31 -0.25
CA GLU A 587 24.90 15.02 0.05
C GLU A 587 24.62 13.51 -0.12
N SER A 588 24.11 12.86 0.92
CA SER A 588 23.66 11.46 0.83
C SER A 588 22.23 11.41 0.29
N VAL A 589 22.04 10.91 -0.92
CA VAL A 589 20.72 10.70 -1.54
C VAL A 589 20.23 9.29 -1.25
N SER A 590 19.01 9.19 -0.73
CA SER A 590 18.33 7.91 -0.49
C SER A 590 17.68 7.39 -1.78
N GLN A 591 17.67 6.08 -1.93
CA GLN A 591 17.02 5.35 -3.02
C GLN A 591 16.17 4.25 -2.41
N LEU A 592 14.88 4.20 -2.76
CA LEU A 592 13.94 3.25 -2.19
C LEU A 592 13.46 2.29 -3.28
N HIS A 593 13.86 1.04 -3.14
CA HIS A 593 13.50 -0.08 -3.99
C HIS A 593 12.28 -0.80 -3.39
N ARG A 594 11.39 -1.30 -4.25
CA ARG A 594 10.29 -2.20 -3.90
C ARG A 594 10.56 -3.54 -4.60
N PHE A 595 11.02 -4.52 -3.82
CA PHE A 595 11.70 -5.79 -4.19
C PHE A 595 11.13 -6.94 -3.33
N ALA A 596 9.95 -6.70 -2.75
CA ALA A 596 9.66 -7.12 -1.39
C ALA A 596 8.37 -7.92 -1.22
N LEU A 597 7.43 -7.74 -2.15
CA LEU A 597 6.19 -8.49 -2.17
C LEU A 597 6.23 -9.41 -3.37
N HIS A 598 5.98 -10.70 -3.18
CA HIS A 598 5.83 -11.64 -4.30
C HIS A 598 4.64 -11.24 -5.19
N ASN A 599 4.63 -11.67 -6.46
CA ASN A 599 3.54 -11.41 -7.43
C ASN A 599 2.14 -11.74 -6.84
N ASP A 600 2.06 -12.74 -5.96
CA ASP A 600 0.83 -13.13 -5.27
C ASP A 600 0.31 -12.05 -4.32
N ALA A 601 1.20 -11.46 -3.52
CA ALA A 601 0.85 -10.37 -2.60
C ALA A 601 0.39 -9.12 -3.35
N GLU A 602 1.01 -8.80 -4.49
CA GLU A 602 0.56 -7.70 -5.34
C GLU A 602 -0.86 -7.93 -5.91
N THR A 603 -1.20 -9.17 -6.26
CA THR A 603 -2.55 -9.52 -6.71
C THR A 603 -3.58 -9.23 -5.62
N ALA A 604 -3.28 -9.59 -4.37
CA ALA A 604 -4.12 -9.23 -3.22
C ALA A 604 -4.22 -7.72 -2.99
N LEU A 605 -3.11 -6.99 -3.15
CA LEU A 605 -3.12 -5.53 -3.04
C LEU A 605 -3.99 -4.88 -4.14
N ARG A 606 -3.91 -5.36 -5.39
CA ARG A 606 -4.78 -4.88 -6.48
C ARG A 606 -6.24 -5.18 -6.20
N GLU A 607 -6.57 -6.38 -5.69
CA GLU A 607 -7.95 -6.74 -5.31
C GLU A 607 -8.47 -5.87 -4.15
N ALA A 608 -7.64 -5.63 -3.12
CA ALA A 608 -7.96 -4.72 -2.03
C ALA A 608 -8.18 -3.27 -2.53
N ALA A 609 -7.36 -2.80 -3.47
CA ALA A 609 -7.53 -1.50 -4.10
C ALA A 609 -8.83 -1.41 -4.91
N ILE A 610 -9.15 -2.43 -5.72
CA ILE A 610 -10.43 -2.54 -6.44
C ILE A 610 -11.60 -2.48 -5.46
N SER A 611 -11.55 -3.24 -4.37
CA SER A 611 -12.60 -3.21 -3.36
C SER A 611 -12.74 -1.84 -2.69
N SER A 612 -11.63 -1.14 -2.44
CA SER A 612 -11.65 0.23 -1.92
C SER A 612 -12.25 1.24 -2.89
N LEU A 613 -11.90 1.15 -4.17
CA LEU A 613 -12.46 1.99 -5.23
C LEU A 613 -13.96 1.75 -5.39
N LYS A 614 -14.42 0.49 -5.31
CA LYS A 614 -15.85 0.13 -5.34
C LYS A 614 -16.67 0.79 -4.22
N SER A 615 -16.04 1.08 -3.07
CA SER A 615 -16.66 1.80 -1.97
C SER A 615 -16.34 3.30 -1.93
N LEU A 616 -15.70 3.84 -2.96
CA LEU A 616 -15.16 5.21 -3.01
C LEU A 616 -14.25 5.57 -1.82
N ASN A 617 -13.61 4.56 -1.22
CA ASN A 617 -12.62 4.75 -0.18
C ASN A 617 -11.22 4.93 -0.83
N LEU A 618 -11.05 6.08 -1.48
CA LEU A 618 -9.87 6.38 -2.27
C LEU A 618 -8.60 6.45 -1.40
N LEU A 619 -8.70 6.87 -0.14
CA LEU A 619 -7.55 6.92 0.77
C LEU A 619 -7.02 5.51 1.09
N SER A 620 -7.91 4.54 1.33
CA SER A 620 -7.51 3.14 1.49
C SER A 620 -6.91 2.55 0.22
N ALA A 621 -7.43 2.92 -0.96
CA ALA A 621 -6.85 2.53 -2.24
C ALA A 621 -5.40 3.06 -2.38
N VAL A 622 -5.17 4.35 -2.09
CA VAL A 622 -3.81 4.95 -2.11
C VAL A 622 -2.86 4.17 -1.21
N ARG A 623 -3.25 3.89 0.03
CA ARG A 623 -2.41 3.15 1.00
C ARG A 623 -2.04 1.76 0.49
N VAL A 624 -3.03 0.99 0.06
CA VAL A 624 -2.84 -0.39 -0.41
C VAL A 624 -1.97 -0.43 -1.66
N LEU A 625 -2.22 0.47 -2.61
CA LEU A 625 -1.41 0.59 -3.83
C LEU A 625 0.02 1.05 -3.53
N ALA A 626 0.21 1.97 -2.59
CA ALA A 626 1.54 2.42 -2.16
C ALA A 626 2.37 1.35 -1.44
N ALA A 627 1.75 0.25 -0.99
CA ALA A 627 2.46 -0.92 -0.46
C ALA A 627 2.97 -1.86 -1.56
N GLY A 628 2.42 -1.77 -2.79
CA GLY A 628 2.79 -2.60 -3.94
C GLY A 628 3.97 -2.06 -4.74
N ASP A 629 4.15 -2.53 -5.96
CA ASP A 629 5.24 -2.12 -6.87
C ASP A 629 5.18 -0.62 -7.29
N TRP A 630 6.08 -0.22 -8.20
CA TRP A 630 6.13 1.16 -8.71
C TRP A 630 4.90 1.57 -9.53
N ARG A 631 4.33 0.66 -10.32
CA ARG A 631 3.16 0.91 -11.17
C ARG A 631 1.92 1.08 -10.30
N MET A 632 1.83 0.31 -9.23
CA MET A 632 0.84 0.49 -8.17
C MET A 632 1.03 1.84 -7.48
N ASP A 633 2.26 2.33 -7.27
CA ASP A 633 2.49 3.70 -6.75
C ASP A 633 1.97 4.79 -7.69
N GLU A 634 2.16 4.64 -9.00
CA GLU A 634 1.62 5.56 -10.00
C GLU A 634 0.08 5.55 -9.97
N MET A 635 -0.52 4.35 -9.85
CA MET A 635 -1.95 4.20 -9.60
C MET A 635 -2.37 4.85 -8.27
N ALA A 636 -1.54 4.80 -7.23
CA ALA A 636 -1.79 5.46 -5.96
C ALA A 636 -1.79 6.99 -6.12
N ASP A 637 -0.88 7.57 -6.91
CA ASP A 637 -0.89 9.00 -7.23
C ASP A 637 -2.17 9.40 -8.00
N ARG A 638 -2.60 8.59 -8.96
CA ARG A 638 -3.87 8.81 -9.68
C ARG A 638 -5.08 8.70 -8.76
N CYS A 639 -5.11 7.72 -7.84
CA CYS A 639 -6.13 7.61 -6.80
C CYS A 639 -6.19 8.85 -5.91
N ASP A 640 -5.02 9.33 -5.46
CA ASP A 640 -4.92 10.50 -4.56
C ASP A 640 -5.37 11.77 -5.27
N LYS A 641 -5.08 11.93 -6.57
CA LYS A 641 -5.58 13.02 -7.40
C LYS A 641 -7.10 13.00 -7.53
N LEU A 642 -7.70 11.84 -7.84
CA LEU A 642 -9.17 11.69 -7.90
C LEU A 642 -9.82 12.04 -6.56
N ARG A 643 -9.19 11.66 -5.45
CA ARG A 643 -9.64 11.97 -4.09
C ARG A 643 -9.60 13.46 -3.81
N GLN A 644 -8.49 14.13 -4.13
CA GLN A 644 -8.33 15.57 -3.92
C GLN A 644 -9.36 16.35 -4.74
N GLN A 645 -9.55 16.01 -6.03
CA GLN A 645 -10.55 16.65 -6.89
C GLN A 645 -11.97 16.55 -6.31
N LEU A 646 -12.36 15.37 -5.80
CA LEU A 646 -13.67 15.18 -5.20
C LEU A 646 -13.82 15.99 -3.90
N LEU A 647 -12.80 16.01 -3.04
CA LEU A 647 -12.79 16.77 -1.80
C LEU A 647 -12.86 18.28 -2.04
N ASP A 648 -12.11 18.79 -3.01
CA ASP A 648 -12.10 20.21 -3.36
C ASP A 648 -13.49 20.67 -3.83
N VAL A 649 -14.16 19.86 -4.67
CA VAL A 649 -15.49 20.17 -5.18
C VAL A 649 -16.58 20.05 -4.13
N ALA A 650 -16.56 18.97 -3.32
CA ALA A 650 -17.57 18.77 -2.28
C ALA A 650 -17.49 19.85 -1.18
N ASN A 651 -16.31 20.43 -0.96
CA ASN A 651 -16.07 21.45 0.06
C ASN A 651 -16.10 22.90 -0.47
N ASP A 652 -16.36 23.12 -1.77
CA ASP A 652 -16.48 24.46 -2.35
C ASP A 652 -17.80 25.14 -1.93
N LYS A 653 -17.74 25.86 -0.80
CA LYS A 653 -18.88 26.60 -0.24
C LYS A 653 -19.15 27.93 -0.96
N GLU A 654 -18.20 28.42 -1.75
CA GLU A 654 -18.29 29.72 -2.42
C GLU A 654 -19.02 29.60 -3.77
N ASN A 655 -18.68 28.58 -4.56
CA ASN A 655 -19.30 28.32 -5.87
C ASN A 655 -19.43 26.81 -6.15
N PRO A 656 -20.39 26.13 -5.52
CA PRO A 656 -20.55 24.68 -5.66
C PRO A 656 -20.91 24.27 -7.10
N ASP A 657 -21.58 25.15 -7.86
CA ASP A 657 -21.99 24.87 -9.24
C ASP A 657 -20.78 24.75 -10.20
N ARG A 658 -19.61 25.34 -9.84
CA ARG A 658 -18.36 25.22 -10.62
C ARG A 658 -17.90 23.77 -10.79
N GLY A 659 -18.06 22.98 -9.72
CA GLY A 659 -17.65 21.58 -9.65
C GLY A 659 -18.72 20.58 -10.08
N ALA A 660 -19.87 21.04 -10.58
CA ALA A 660 -20.99 20.16 -10.93
C ALA A 660 -20.63 19.03 -11.90
N GLY A 661 -19.66 19.25 -12.80
CA GLY A 661 -19.15 18.19 -13.70
C GLY A 661 -18.57 16.99 -12.94
N VAL A 662 -17.76 17.21 -11.90
CA VAL A 662 -17.17 16.14 -11.07
C VAL A 662 -18.26 15.41 -10.27
N LEU A 663 -19.27 16.13 -9.79
CA LEU A 663 -20.38 15.54 -9.02
C LEU A 663 -21.35 14.73 -9.90
N ILE A 664 -21.56 15.13 -11.15
CA ILE A 664 -22.29 14.34 -12.15
C ILE A 664 -21.49 13.06 -12.47
N ASP A 665 -20.18 13.17 -12.69
CA ASP A 665 -19.30 12.01 -12.89
C ASP A 665 -19.33 11.04 -11.69
N LEU A 666 -19.38 11.57 -10.46
CA LEU A 666 -19.56 10.78 -9.24
C LEU A 666 -20.89 10.00 -9.27
N LEU A 667 -22.01 10.66 -9.57
CA LEU A 667 -23.33 10.03 -9.67
C LEU A 667 -23.35 8.90 -10.70
N GLN A 668 -22.79 9.15 -11.88
CA GLN A 668 -22.68 8.15 -12.95
C GLN A 668 -21.80 6.98 -12.53
N THR A 669 -20.69 7.25 -11.83
CA THR A 669 -19.78 6.21 -11.31
C THR A 669 -20.48 5.34 -10.27
N VAL A 670 -21.18 5.93 -9.31
CA VAL A 670 -21.94 5.19 -8.29
C VAL A 670 -23.04 4.34 -8.91
N ALA A 671 -23.74 4.85 -9.92
CA ALA A 671 -24.73 4.07 -10.66
C ALA A 671 -24.13 2.85 -11.37
N GLY A 672 -22.87 2.96 -11.85
CA GLY A 672 -22.13 1.85 -12.47
C GLY A 672 -21.61 0.82 -11.46
N LEU A 673 -21.19 1.26 -10.26
CA LEU A 673 -20.68 0.38 -9.20
C LEU A 673 -21.78 -0.42 -8.48
N TRP A 674 -23.03 0.01 -8.60
CA TRP A 674 -24.15 -0.46 -7.78
C TRP A 674 -24.42 -1.97 -7.84
N THR A 675 -24.23 -2.57 -9.02
CA THR A 675 -24.55 -4.00 -9.25
C THR A 675 -23.54 -4.93 -8.59
N GLU A 676 -22.28 -4.52 -8.48
CA GLU A 676 -21.21 -5.30 -7.87
C GLU A 676 -21.02 -5.01 -6.37
N ALA A 677 -21.76 -4.04 -5.82
CA ALA A 677 -21.59 -3.58 -4.44
C ALA A 677 -22.33 -4.46 -3.42
N THR A 678 -21.70 -4.67 -2.26
CA THR A 678 -22.35 -5.25 -1.07
C THR A 678 -23.38 -4.29 -0.50
N GLU A 679 -24.28 -4.77 0.37
CA GLU A 679 -25.26 -3.90 1.02
C GLU A 679 -24.60 -2.80 1.87
N LEU A 680 -23.53 -3.11 2.60
CA LEU A 680 -22.74 -2.10 3.33
C LEU A 680 -22.17 -1.04 2.39
N THR A 681 -21.59 -1.46 1.26
CA THR A 681 -21.05 -0.55 0.26
C THR A 681 -22.15 0.31 -0.36
N LYS A 682 -23.30 -0.25 -0.73
CA LYS A 682 -24.44 0.52 -1.27
C LYS A 682 -24.89 1.61 -0.30
N MET A 683 -24.98 1.29 0.99
CA MET A 683 -25.34 2.28 2.02
C MET A 683 -24.30 3.40 2.11
N ARG A 684 -23.00 3.08 2.11
CA ARG A 684 -21.93 4.09 2.11
C ARG A 684 -21.98 4.97 0.86
N LEU A 685 -22.13 4.38 -0.32
CA LEU A 685 -22.23 5.11 -1.59
C LEU A 685 -23.44 6.05 -1.60
N ALA A 686 -24.59 5.62 -1.08
CA ALA A 686 -25.77 6.47 -0.97
C ALA A 686 -25.55 7.68 -0.05
N VAL A 687 -24.82 7.49 1.07
CA VAL A 687 -24.44 8.59 1.96
C VAL A 687 -23.46 9.55 1.28
N VAL A 688 -22.40 9.03 0.66
CA VAL A 688 -21.38 9.83 -0.06
C VAL A 688 -22.04 10.71 -1.12
N VAL A 689 -22.91 10.13 -1.95
CA VAL A 689 -23.65 10.89 -2.98
C VAL A 689 -24.52 11.97 -2.36
N ALA A 690 -25.34 11.61 -1.37
CA ALA A 690 -26.30 12.54 -0.78
C ALA A 690 -25.61 13.75 -0.13
N GLU A 691 -24.43 13.55 0.43
CA GLU A 691 -23.68 14.61 1.09
C GLU A 691 -22.78 15.42 0.16
N ALA A 692 -22.16 14.79 -0.85
CA ALA A 692 -21.42 15.51 -1.88
C ALA A 692 -22.29 16.53 -2.64
N LEU A 693 -23.62 16.34 -2.61
CA LEU A 693 -24.63 17.21 -3.22
C LEU A 693 -25.39 18.09 -2.20
N ASN A 694 -24.98 18.09 -0.92
CA ASN A 694 -25.71 18.74 0.16
C ASN A 694 -25.30 20.22 0.38
N PHE A 695 -25.55 21.06 -0.62
CA PHE A 695 -25.25 22.49 -0.52
C PHE A 695 -26.41 23.26 0.12
N LYS A 696 -26.08 24.09 1.14
CA LYS A 696 -27.06 24.88 1.93
C LYS A 696 -27.08 26.37 1.59
N THR A 697 -26.22 26.84 0.68
CA THR A 697 -25.97 28.27 0.44
C THR A 697 -27.02 28.92 -0.47
N LYS A 698 -27.28 30.22 -0.23
CA LYS A 698 -28.16 31.10 -1.04
C LYS A 698 -27.51 31.52 -2.38
N GLY A 699 -26.61 30.71 -2.94
CA GLY A 699 -25.80 31.05 -4.11
C GLY A 699 -25.65 29.93 -5.16
N SER A 700 -26.10 28.71 -4.87
CA SER A 700 -26.18 27.64 -5.88
C SER A 700 -27.58 27.61 -6.49
N ASN A 701 -27.65 27.66 -7.81
CA ASN A 701 -28.92 27.55 -8.53
C ASN A 701 -29.12 26.11 -9.04
N LEU A 702 -28.03 25.37 -9.25
CA LEU A 702 -28.06 24.01 -9.78
C LEU A 702 -28.07 22.95 -8.66
N LEU A 703 -27.15 23.03 -7.69
CA LEU A 703 -26.98 21.98 -6.68
C LEU A 703 -27.76 22.22 -5.37
N HIS A 704 -28.83 23.03 -5.43
CA HIS A 704 -29.66 23.37 -4.28
C HIS A 704 -30.83 22.39 -4.12
N ARG A 705 -31.16 22.00 -2.88
CA ARG A 705 -32.19 20.98 -2.57
C ARG A 705 -33.57 21.58 -2.31
N ASN A 706 -34.62 20.82 -2.65
CA ASN A 706 -35.98 21.24 -2.31
C ASN A 706 -36.37 20.87 -0.86
N ASN A 707 -36.02 21.74 0.09
CA ASN A 707 -36.35 21.56 1.52
C ASN A 707 -37.86 21.61 1.86
N ASN A 708 -38.75 21.89 0.89
CA ASN A 708 -40.19 22.12 1.12
C ASN A 708 -41.08 20.98 0.58
N LEU A 709 -40.51 19.79 0.33
CA LEU A 709 -41.29 18.60 -0.02
C LEU A 709 -42.09 18.11 1.20
N GLU A 710 -43.16 18.82 1.55
CA GLU A 710 -44.08 18.42 2.62
C GLU A 710 -45.02 17.31 2.13
N GLY A 711 -45.03 16.19 2.86
CA GLY A 711 -46.02 15.14 2.70
C GLY A 711 -47.39 15.66 3.15
N GLY A 712 -48.29 15.85 2.19
CA GLY A 712 -49.62 16.39 2.49
C GLY A 712 -50.40 16.87 1.27
N SER A 713 -49.74 17.23 0.17
CA SER A 713 -50.45 17.39 -1.11
C SER A 713 -50.57 16.01 -1.76
N GLY A 714 -51.79 15.52 -1.97
CA GLY A 714 -52.07 14.28 -2.72
C GLY A 714 -51.69 14.33 -4.22
N ASN A 715 -50.65 15.09 -4.58
CA ASN A 715 -50.11 15.21 -5.93
C ASN A 715 -48.77 14.46 -6.00
N PRO A 716 -48.61 13.50 -6.93
CA PRO A 716 -47.38 12.76 -7.10
C PRO A 716 -46.22 13.66 -7.56
N ILE A 717 -44.98 13.33 -7.16
CA ILE A 717 -43.78 14.00 -7.69
C ILE A 717 -43.72 13.78 -9.20
N ASN A 718 -43.92 14.84 -9.97
CA ASN A 718 -43.82 14.79 -11.43
C ASN A 718 -42.39 15.11 -11.87
N LEU A 719 -41.57 14.09 -12.10
CA LEU A 719 -40.17 14.23 -12.53
C LEU A 719 -40.02 14.47 -14.05
N ALA A 720 -41.08 14.28 -14.84
CA ALA A 720 -41.14 14.58 -16.28
C ALA A 720 -41.44 16.06 -16.59
N ARG A 721 -41.62 16.90 -15.57
CA ARG A 721 -41.89 18.32 -15.82
C ARG A 721 -40.60 19.04 -16.23
N PRO A 722 -40.64 19.93 -17.25
CA PRO A 722 -39.47 20.69 -17.66
C PRO A 722 -39.02 21.63 -16.53
N TYR A 723 -37.74 22.01 -16.55
CA TYR A 723 -37.23 23.05 -15.66
C TYR A 723 -38.04 24.36 -15.85
N PRO A 724 -38.60 24.98 -14.78
CA PRO A 724 -39.39 26.20 -14.94
C PRO A 724 -38.49 27.37 -15.36
N LYS A 725 -38.79 28.03 -16.48
CA LYS A 725 -37.95 29.13 -17.01
C LYS A 725 -37.94 30.41 -16.16
N ASP A 726 -38.85 30.55 -15.18
CA ASP A 726 -39.09 31.79 -14.40
C ASP A 726 -38.73 31.68 -12.90
N CYS A 727 -37.78 30.84 -12.52
CA CYS A 727 -37.41 30.56 -11.12
C CYS A 727 -36.75 31.73 -10.36
N ASP A 728 -36.33 32.82 -11.03
CA ASP A 728 -35.64 33.98 -10.41
C ASP A 728 -36.47 34.70 -9.33
N LYS A 729 -37.75 34.41 -9.20
CA LYS A 729 -38.62 35.02 -8.20
C LYS A 729 -38.70 34.14 -6.96
N LYS A 730 -38.23 34.69 -5.83
CA LYS A 730 -38.31 34.21 -4.41
C LYS A 730 -39.67 33.64 -3.92
N ARG A 731 -40.69 33.51 -4.78
CA ARG A 731 -42.06 33.04 -4.50
C ARG A 731 -42.52 31.84 -5.33
N SER A 732 -41.72 31.29 -6.26
CA SER A 732 -42.10 30.04 -6.95
C SER A 732 -42.19 28.88 -5.95
N LYS A 733 -43.33 28.17 -5.91
CA LYS A 733 -43.48 26.91 -5.16
C LYS A 733 -42.83 25.72 -5.88
N ASP A 734 -42.67 25.80 -7.20
CA ASP A 734 -42.04 24.76 -7.99
C ASP A 734 -40.53 25.03 -8.09
N LYS A 735 -39.74 24.15 -7.46
CA LYS A 735 -38.28 24.23 -7.43
C LYS A 735 -37.60 23.40 -8.51
N GLY A 736 -38.37 22.77 -9.40
CA GLY A 736 -37.88 21.96 -10.51
C GLY A 736 -37.47 20.52 -10.12
N PRO A 737 -37.41 19.60 -11.09
CA PRO A 737 -37.25 18.16 -10.85
C PRO A 737 -35.88 17.78 -10.25
N HIS A 738 -34.81 18.44 -10.68
CA HIS A 738 -33.46 18.24 -10.12
C HIS A 738 -33.40 18.51 -8.60
N GLN A 739 -34.02 19.58 -8.08
CA GLN A 739 -34.01 19.86 -6.63
C GLN A 739 -34.84 18.85 -5.83
N ASP A 740 -35.90 18.30 -6.42
CA ASP A 740 -36.69 17.22 -5.80
C ASP A 740 -35.87 15.93 -5.71
N LEU A 741 -35.15 15.58 -6.77
CA LEU A 741 -34.27 14.40 -6.80
C LEU A 741 -33.15 14.51 -5.76
N LEU A 742 -32.52 15.68 -5.61
CA LEU A 742 -31.52 15.89 -4.57
C LEU A 742 -32.11 15.75 -3.15
N GLU A 743 -33.37 16.14 -2.93
CA GLU A 743 -34.05 15.93 -1.65
C GLU A 743 -34.37 14.44 -1.42
N ILE A 744 -34.77 13.69 -2.46
CA ILE A 744 -34.96 12.23 -2.37
C ILE A 744 -33.66 11.55 -1.92
N LEU A 745 -32.54 11.85 -2.57
CA LEU A 745 -31.22 11.30 -2.20
C LEU A 745 -30.90 11.57 -0.72
N TYR A 746 -31.15 12.80 -0.26
CA TYR A 746 -30.92 13.18 1.14
C TYR A 746 -31.85 12.46 2.14
N ARG A 747 -33.12 12.28 1.80
CA ARG A 747 -34.07 11.56 2.67
C ARG A 747 -33.75 10.07 2.76
N VAL A 748 -33.35 9.45 1.65
CA VAL A 748 -32.89 8.06 1.65
C VAL A 748 -31.72 7.91 2.62
N ARG A 749 -30.73 8.80 2.51
CA ARG A 749 -29.58 8.85 3.40
C ARG A 749 -29.96 8.89 4.89
N ASN A 750 -30.98 9.65 5.29
CA ASN A 750 -31.41 9.74 6.70
C ASN A 750 -32.14 8.51 7.22
N LYS A 751 -32.57 7.58 6.34
CA LYS A 751 -33.24 6.33 6.72
C LYS A 751 -32.30 5.12 6.77
N LEU A 752 -31.00 5.28 6.54
CA LEU A 752 -30.07 4.16 6.53
C LEU A 752 -29.55 3.80 7.92
N VAL A 753 -29.31 2.49 8.16
CA VAL A 753 -28.73 1.98 9.41
C VAL A 753 -27.35 2.56 9.72
N VAL A 754 -26.57 2.83 8.70
CA VAL A 754 -25.23 3.46 8.84
C VAL A 754 -25.30 4.95 9.19
N THR A 755 -26.48 5.55 9.29
CA THR A 755 -26.62 6.95 9.71
C THR A 755 -27.23 7.02 11.10
N HIS A 756 -28.50 6.64 11.29
CA HIS A 756 -29.19 6.67 12.60
C HIS A 756 -30.47 5.80 12.66
N ALA A 757 -30.76 5.00 11.62
CA ALA A 757 -32.04 4.30 11.41
C ALA A 757 -31.85 2.76 11.37
N ASP A 758 -32.81 2.02 10.80
CA ASP A 758 -32.79 0.54 10.82
C ASP A 758 -32.82 -0.10 9.41
N ASP A 759 -32.77 0.68 8.32
CA ASP A 759 -33.00 0.17 6.96
C ASP A 759 -31.75 0.11 6.05
N ILE A 760 -31.85 -0.75 5.03
CA ILE A 760 -31.01 -0.77 3.83
C ILE A 760 -31.53 0.19 2.76
N VAL A 761 -30.72 0.47 1.73
CA VAL A 761 -31.04 1.48 0.69
C VAL A 761 -32.36 1.21 -0.03
N LYS A 762 -32.66 -0.05 -0.36
CA LYS A 762 -33.90 -0.41 -1.08
C LYS A 762 -35.14 -0.03 -0.28
N SER A 763 -35.23 -0.48 0.97
CA SER A 763 -36.35 -0.19 1.87
C SER A 763 -36.45 1.32 2.17
N ALA A 764 -35.31 1.97 2.40
CA ALA A 764 -35.25 3.42 2.60
C ALA A 764 -35.82 4.21 1.40
N LEU A 765 -35.44 3.83 0.17
CA LEU A 765 -35.96 4.45 -1.05
C LEU A 765 -37.47 4.26 -1.19
N GLN A 766 -37.96 3.03 -1.01
CA GLN A 766 -39.38 2.73 -1.11
C GLN A 766 -40.20 3.56 -0.11
N MET A 767 -39.75 3.64 1.15
CA MET A 767 -40.44 4.46 2.14
C MET A 767 -40.41 5.95 1.80
N VAL A 768 -39.30 6.47 1.26
CA VAL A 768 -39.22 7.89 0.85
C VAL A 768 -40.18 8.18 -0.30
N LEU A 769 -40.29 7.27 -1.27
CA LEU A 769 -41.24 7.42 -2.38
C LEU A 769 -42.70 7.32 -1.92
N GLN A 770 -42.99 6.48 -0.91
CA GLN A 770 -44.31 6.37 -0.29
C GLN A 770 -44.67 7.65 0.50
N ASP A 771 -43.76 8.16 1.33
CA ASP A 771 -43.93 9.42 2.09
C ASP A 771 -44.24 10.62 1.17
N LEU A 772 -43.80 10.53 -0.09
CA LEU A 772 -43.96 11.56 -1.12
C LEU A 772 -45.17 11.33 -2.04
N GLY A 773 -46.09 10.43 -1.70
CA GLY A 773 -47.41 10.35 -2.35
C GLY A 773 -47.60 9.29 -3.45
N GLY A 774 -46.70 8.30 -3.55
CA GLY A 774 -47.02 6.98 -4.13
C GLY A 774 -46.65 6.71 -5.60
N ALA A 775 -45.83 5.67 -5.76
CA ALA A 775 -45.78 4.64 -6.82
C ALA A 775 -45.63 4.98 -8.32
N ASN A 776 -45.60 6.23 -8.77
CA ASN A 776 -45.35 6.51 -10.19
C ASN A 776 -44.34 7.65 -10.37
N ILE A 777 -43.08 7.30 -10.60
CA ILE A 777 -42.15 8.23 -11.24
C ILE A 777 -42.55 8.28 -12.71
N ARG A 778 -43.11 9.41 -13.14
CA ARG A 778 -43.23 9.70 -14.58
C ARG A 778 -41.88 10.20 -15.06
N THR A 779 -41.20 9.36 -15.86
CA THR A 779 -40.10 9.78 -16.74
C THR A 779 -40.64 10.04 -18.14
N ASP A 780 -39.87 10.70 -19.00
CA ASP A 780 -40.27 11.02 -20.39
C ASP A 780 -40.53 9.77 -21.26
N SER A 781 -40.18 8.56 -20.77
CA SER A 781 -40.18 7.33 -21.57
C SER A 781 -41.03 6.14 -21.07
N LYS A 782 -41.55 6.14 -19.83
CA LYS A 782 -42.52 5.13 -19.31
C LYS A 782 -42.95 5.48 -17.88
N ALA A 783 -44.16 5.08 -17.51
CA ALA A 783 -44.55 4.99 -16.10
C ALA A 783 -43.85 3.75 -15.50
N VAL A 784 -42.91 3.97 -14.58
CA VAL A 784 -42.28 2.89 -13.81
C VAL A 784 -43.04 2.79 -12.49
N SER A 785 -43.58 1.60 -12.20
CA SER A 785 -44.17 1.32 -10.88
C SER A 785 -43.12 1.62 -9.80
N GLY A 786 -43.50 2.29 -8.72
CA GLY A 786 -42.56 2.71 -7.67
C GLY A 786 -41.85 1.54 -6.98
N ASP A 787 -42.36 0.32 -7.12
CA ASP A 787 -41.71 -0.90 -6.65
C ASP A 787 -40.52 -1.33 -7.54
N ASP A 788 -40.49 -0.89 -8.79
CA ASP A 788 -39.46 -1.20 -9.79
C ASP A 788 -38.35 -0.14 -9.88
N VAL A 789 -38.53 1.02 -9.22
CA VAL A 789 -37.53 2.11 -9.22
C VAL A 789 -36.35 1.72 -8.35
N THR A 790 -35.16 1.64 -8.96
CA THR A 790 -33.92 1.37 -8.23
C THR A 790 -33.17 2.67 -7.91
N TYR A 791 -32.30 2.63 -6.90
CA TYR A 791 -31.46 3.79 -6.56
C TYR A 791 -30.58 4.26 -7.75
N PRO A 792 -29.95 3.38 -8.56
CA PRO A 792 -29.29 3.77 -9.80
C PRO A 792 -30.17 4.53 -10.79
N ASP A 793 -31.45 4.20 -10.88
CA ASP A 793 -32.37 4.91 -11.78
C ASP A 793 -32.58 6.36 -11.29
N VAL A 794 -32.68 6.55 -9.97
CA VAL A 794 -32.72 7.89 -9.36
C VAL A 794 -31.43 8.66 -9.63
N LEU A 795 -30.25 8.02 -9.53
CA LEU A 795 -28.97 8.66 -9.81
C LEU A 795 -28.86 9.12 -11.27
N ARG A 796 -29.18 8.24 -12.24
CA ARG A 796 -29.12 8.57 -13.67
C ARG A 796 -30.08 9.70 -14.02
N LEU A 797 -31.31 9.64 -13.51
CA LEU A 797 -32.29 10.70 -13.70
C LEU A 797 -31.85 12.02 -13.06
N THR A 798 -31.14 11.96 -11.92
CA THR A 798 -30.55 13.15 -11.29
C THR A 798 -29.51 13.78 -12.20
N CYS A 799 -28.63 13.00 -12.82
CA CYS A 799 -27.67 13.51 -13.81
C CYS A 799 -28.37 14.22 -14.97
N GLU A 800 -29.35 13.57 -15.59
CA GLU A 800 -30.10 14.12 -16.72
C GLU A 800 -30.75 15.46 -16.37
N LYS A 801 -31.44 15.52 -15.21
CA LYS A 801 -32.13 16.74 -14.78
C LYS A 801 -31.19 17.83 -14.29
N LEU A 802 -30.01 17.50 -13.77
CA LEU A 802 -28.96 18.50 -13.50
C LEU A 802 -28.44 19.11 -14.80
N GLU A 803 -28.14 18.31 -15.82
CA GLU A 803 -27.69 18.84 -17.11
C GLU A 803 -28.75 19.70 -17.80
N GLU A 804 -30.02 19.27 -17.80
CA GLU A 804 -31.14 20.07 -18.30
C GLU A 804 -31.28 21.40 -17.56
N ALA A 805 -31.25 21.36 -16.22
CA ALA A 805 -31.35 22.55 -15.39
C ALA A 805 -30.21 23.53 -15.66
N ALA A 806 -29.00 23.02 -15.80
CA ALA A 806 -27.83 23.85 -15.98
C ALA A 806 -27.78 24.50 -17.39
N ARG A 807 -28.26 23.80 -18.43
CA ARG A 807 -28.52 24.41 -19.76
C ARG A 807 -29.61 25.49 -19.67
N ALA A 808 -30.69 25.23 -18.95
CA ALA A 808 -31.80 26.17 -18.80
C ALA A 808 -31.40 27.43 -18.01
N LEU A 809 -30.52 27.27 -17.01
CA LEU A 809 -30.00 28.33 -16.15
C LEU A 809 -28.80 29.08 -16.75
N SER A 810 -28.30 28.65 -17.91
CA SER A 810 -27.06 29.18 -18.52
C SER A 810 -25.86 29.13 -17.55
N ILE A 811 -25.78 28.07 -16.74
CA ILE A 811 -24.66 27.84 -15.82
C ILE A 811 -23.55 27.13 -16.58
N THR A 812 -22.38 27.75 -16.65
CA THR A 812 -21.17 27.10 -17.17
C THR A 812 -20.47 26.35 -16.05
N TRP A 813 -20.40 25.02 -16.14
CA TRP A 813 -19.56 24.20 -15.26
C TRP A 813 -18.32 23.70 -15.99
N ALA A 814 -17.28 23.35 -15.24
CA ALA A 814 -16.08 22.77 -15.84
C ALA A 814 -16.37 21.35 -16.35
N SER A 815 -16.03 21.07 -17.61
CA SER A 815 -16.02 19.69 -18.11
C SER A 815 -15.11 18.83 -17.23
N SER A 816 -15.60 17.66 -16.84
CA SER A 816 -14.87 16.73 -15.97
C SER A 816 -14.39 15.51 -16.76
N THR A 817 -13.18 15.04 -16.43
CA THR A 817 -12.63 13.75 -16.86
C THR A 817 -12.60 12.74 -15.71
N TRP A 818 -13.14 13.11 -14.55
CA TRP A 818 -13.03 12.33 -13.30
C TRP A 818 -13.55 10.90 -13.48
N LYS A 819 -14.73 10.71 -14.09
CA LYS A 819 -15.26 9.37 -14.35
C LYS A 819 -14.38 8.58 -15.31
N ALA A 820 -13.90 9.19 -16.39
CA ALA A 820 -13.03 8.53 -17.36
C ALA A 820 -11.70 8.11 -16.72
N GLU A 821 -11.10 8.96 -15.89
CA GLU A 821 -9.88 8.67 -15.12
C GLU A 821 -10.13 7.53 -14.11
N PHE A 822 -11.28 7.52 -13.42
CA PHE A 822 -11.69 6.45 -12.52
C PHE A 822 -11.91 5.11 -13.24
N ASP A 823 -12.67 5.12 -14.34
CA ASP A 823 -12.96 3.91 -15.13
C ASP A 823 -11.68 3.35 -15.75
N HIS A 824 -10.79 4.21 -16.24
CA HIS A 824 -9.50 3.81 -16.79
C HIS A 824 -8.63 3.14 -15.70
N LEU A 825 -8.55 3.74 -14.52
CA LEU A 825 -7.84 3.18 -13.37
C LEU A 825 -8.43 1.82 -12.94
N MET A 826 -9.76 1.71 -12.85
CA MET A 826 -10.46 0.48 -12.50
C MET A 826 -10.21 -0.63 -13.55
N SER A 827 -10.26 -0.28 -14.84
CA SER A 827 -9.98 -1.21 -15.93
C SER A 827 -8.54 -1.70 -15.90
N GLU A 828 -7.58 -0.80 -15.66
CA GLU A 828 -6.17 -1.16 -15.58
C GLU A 828 -5.91 -2.13 -14.42
N LEU A 829 -6.44 -1.84 -13.23
CA LEU A 829 -6.36 -2.73 -12.06
C LEU A 829 -6.99 -4.10 -12.33
N LYS A 830 -8.19 -4.13 -12.93
CA LYS A 830 -8.87 -5.39 -13.29
C LYS A 830 -8.06 -6.19 -14.31
N SER A 831 -7.50 -5.56 -15.33
CA SER A 831 -6.69 -6.26 -16.34
C SER A 831 -5.49 -6.97 -15.72
N LEU A 832 -4.77 -6.29 -14.84
CA LEU A 832 -3.56 -6.82 -14.20
C LEU A 832 -3.84 -7.87 -13.13
N ALA A 833 -5.02 -7.82 -12.49
CA ALA A 833 -5.45 -8.84 -11.55
C ALA A 833 -5.78 -10.18 -12.22
N HIS A 834 -6.16 -10.18 -13.51
CA HIS A 834 -6.57 -11.38 -14.26
C HIS A 834 -5.50 -11.90 -15.24
N THR A 835 -4.45 -11.13 -15.54
CA THR A 835 -3.39 -11.53 -16.49
C THR A 835 -2.39 -12.55 -15.95
N ARG A 836 -2.50 -12.97 -14.69
CA ARG A 836 -1.62 -14.00 -14.10
C ARG A 836 -2.46 -15.03 -13.35
N GLU A 837 -3.31 -15.75 -14.08
CA GLU A 837 -3.63 -17.11 -13.64
C GLU A 837 -2.34 -17.95 -13.82
N PRO A 838 -1.89 -18.67 -12.77
CA PRO A 838 -0.68 -19.48 -12.84
C PRO A 838 -0.78 -20.65 -13.81
#